data_AF-A0A2Z5WW25-F1
#
_entry.id   AF-A0A2Z5WW25-F1
#
_cell.length_a   1.000
_cell.length_b   1.000
_cell.length_c   1.000
_cell.angle_alpha   90.00
_cell.angle_beta   90.00
_cell.angle_gamma   90.00
#
_symmetry.space_group_name_H-M   'P 1'
#
loop_
_entity.id
_entity.type
_entity.pdbx_description
1 polymer ?
#
loop_
_entity_poly.entity_id
_entity_poly.type
_entity_poly.pdbx_seq_one_letter_code
_entity_poly.pdbx_strand_id
1 'polypeptide(L)'
;MSGSQNAGSTFGLSSGVDASIFGTNQLPDALGLVRERLQQAASNSDLFAQVFGDKANTAELQAVRSQWSVGDFSQLPAIQVLSAANTNGAFGAYANSNQTIYLSDALFHSGAAPTNSVLGAAGVLVEETFHWLDERVGVDTQGDEGELGKMLVFGAPMSSTELTRIRQENDRGFITVNGQRTSAELAFDYAGNSLSTARNINIGSSTTTFQDWVGSTDTNDYYRFNLSYNSTLNLSLNGLSADADVQLFNSYGAVIQTSANAGTSVDSILRQLDAGTYYIRVLPYSGSTYYNLNLSAVPDYAGNTLATARNIAVGAGTTTFRDWVGSTDTNDYYRFSLSNTSNFNLSLNGLSADADVQLLNSSGALIQTSANAGTSVDSIIRQLDAGTYYIRVLPFGGANTNYNLNLSATLFVPPDYAGNSLSTARNIAVGAGTITFQDWVGSADTNDYYRFSLANNSNFNLSLNGLSADADVQLLNSSGAVIQTSANAGTSADSIIRQLNVGTYFIRVLPFGGANTNYNLNLSAVTIVPPPLPPAPTGDWYSQNLRDAGIASLTRSLASDGNLSRNDILSIFRNAQDGSVIDSNEQSDFRTLVSNSTRFAMADSVRYLSGQVANGTSTNMSASLFESSLVGRWFLGTVAPTAIFNEVSTGRTYNFTYTQVQGSLFGSSGQARIGDIDQRGFGDCAFLAALGSTFARQSNDSGNQASSVINNMIENNGIDSVTGIQSYTMRFYANGVAQYVTVDNRLATYNGQVFGAARTDALWVPLVERAYAQWREWREGQPGYNLIGNGDNLVRPLEFVTGRTVNTYSSSSITFTQLQTALNNGRAIETGRTGSNSTYIVGGHAYSVTNAYTNSNGQQRVVVRNPWGIDGRTANGNANDGFIDLSFDEFRLNFNIGVAIA
;
A
#
# COMPACT_ATOMS: atom_id res chain seq x y z
N MET A 1 -34.56 38.04 -77.48
CA MET A 1 -33.46 39.03 -77.57
C MET A 1 -32.26 38.34 -76.92
N SER A 2 -31.43 37.64 -77.72
CA SER A 2 -30.08 38.05 -78.19
C SER A 2 -29.10 38.25 -77.04
N GLY A 3 -27.90 37.67 -76.97
CA GLY A 3 -27.14 36.69 -77.75
C GLY A 3 -26.32 35.88 -76.72
N SER A 4 -25.27 35.14 -77.01
CA SER A 4 -24.41 34.98 -78.17
C SER A 4 -23.72 33.62 -77.99
N GLN A 5 -23.61 32.85 -79.07
CA GLN A 5 -22.66 31.76 -79.16
C GLN A 5 -21.23 32.30 -78.93
N ASN A 6 -20.42 31.58 -78.15
CA ASN A 6 -18.97 31.54 -78.30
C ASN A 6 -18.46 30.13 -77.96
N ALA A 7 -17.55 29.67 -78.81
CA ALA A 7 -17.17 28.30 -79.08
C ALA A 7 -16.26 27.65 -78.02
N GLY A 8 -16.27 26.30 -77.98
CA GLY A 8 -15.21 25.51 -77.34
C GLY A 8 -15.69 24.30 -76.52
N SER A 9 -16.29 23.30 -77.19
CA SER A 9 -16.30 21.84 -76.91
C SER A 9 -17.58 21.23 -77.51
N THR A 10 -17.41 20.39 -78.54
CA THR A 10 -18.50 19.60 -79.14
C THR A 10 -18.70 18.35 -78.30
N PHE A 11 -19.88 18.18 -77.69
CA PHE A 11 -20.25 16.95 -76.99
C PHE A 11 -20.49 15.81 -77.98
N GLY A 12 -19.84 14.67 -77.77
CA GLY A 12 -20.05 13.44 -78.53
C GLY A 12 -20.64 12.33 -77.66
N LEU A 13 -21.69 11.64 -78.14
CA LEU A 13 -22.18 10.41 -77.53
C LEU A 13 -21.54 9.21 -78.23
N SER A 14 -21.01 8.27 -77.47
CA SER A 14 -20.46 7.01 -78.01
C SER A 14 -21.55 5.99 -78.32
N SER A 15 -21.22 4.99 -79.15
CA SER A 15 -22.14 3.89 -79.48
C SER A 15 -22.49 3.09 -78.23
N GLY A 16 -23.78 3.05 -77.86
CA GLY A 16 -24.30 2.30 -76.71
C GLY A 16 -24.85 3.16 -75.56
N VAL A 17 -24.73 4.49 -75.65
CA VAL A 17 -25.32 5.44 -74.70
C VAL A 17 -26.74 5.80 -75.14
N ASP A 18 -27.73 5.62 -74.25
CA ASP A 18 -29.12 6.00 -74.50
C ASP A 18 -29.32 7.50 -74.22
N ALA A 19 -29.53 8.28 -75.29
CA ALA A 19 -29.72 9.73 -75.17
C ALA A 19 -30.98 10.14 -74.38
N SER A 20 -31.92 9.24 -74.13
CA SER A 20 -33.17 9.52 -73.40
C SER A 20 -32.99 9.62 -71.89
N ILE A 21 -31.87 9.15 -71.33
CA ILE A 21 -31.58 9.21 -69.89
C ILE A 21 -31.10 10.59 -69.44
N PHE A 22 -30.52 11.39 -70.35
CA PHE A 22 -30.12 12.76 -70.07
C PHE A 22 -31.38 13.62 -70.06
N GLY A 23 -31.95 13.87 -68.88
CA GLY A 23 -33.06 14.81 -68.74
C GLY A 23 -32.77 16.13 -69.49
N THR A 24 -33.81 16.80 -69.99
CA THR A 24 -33.64 18.00 -70.83
C THR A 24 -32.67 19.00 -70.17
N ASN A 25 -31.49 19.20 -70.78
CA ASN A 25 -30.43 20.17 -70.45
C ASN A 25 -29.38 19.82 -69.37
N GLN A 26 -29.34 18.62 -68.79
CA GLN A 26 -28.38 18.31 -67.70
C GLN A 26 -26.88 18.49 -68.06
N LEU A 27 -26.46 18.17 -69.28
CA LEU A 27 -25.06 18.30 -69.74
C LEU A 27 -24.65 19.77 -70.01
N PRO A 28 -25.42 20.57 -70.76
CA PRO A 28 -25.20 22.01 -70.86
C PRO A 28 -25.19 22.73 -69.51
N ASP A 29 -26.06 22.31 -68.57
CA ASP A 29 -26.13 22.88 -67.23
C ASP A 29 -24.89 22.52 -66.40
N ALA A 30 -24.40 21.27 -66.48
CA ALA A 30 -23.14 20.86 -65.85
C ALA A 30 -21.94 21.69 -66.34
N LEU A 31 -21.79 21.87 -67.66
CA LEU A 31 -20.68 22.66 -68.20
C LEU A 31 -20.79 24.15 -67.85
N GLY A 32 -22.01 24.70 -67.81
CA GLY A 32 -22.26 26.07 -67.32
C GLY A 32 -21.80 26.25 -65.87
N LEU A 33 -22.15 25.31 -65.00
CA LEU A 33 -21.75 25.30 -63.59
C LEU A 33 -20.24 25.14 -63.43
N VAL A 34 -19.59 24.24 -64.19
CA VAL A 34 -18.14 24.07 -64.15
C VAL A 34 -17.42 25.36 -64.55
N ARG A 35 -17.86 26.03 -65.62
CA ARG A 35 -17.28 27.32 -66.03
C ARG A 35 -17.39 28.38 -64.93
N GLU A 36 -18.54 28.49 -64.28
CA GLU A 36 -18.72 29.41 -63.15
C GLU A 36 -17.76 29.08 -61.99
N ARG A 37 -17.63 27.81 -61.63
CA ARG A 37 -16.74 27.34 -60.56
C ARG A 37 -15.27 27.55 -60.89
N LEU A 38 -14.85 27.23 -62.11
CA LEU A 38 -13.48 27.45 -62.57
C LEU A 38 -13.14 28.96 -62.66
N GLN A 39 -14.08 29.80 -63.07
CA GLN A 39 -13.91 31.26 -63.06
C GLN A 39 -13.67 31.79 -61.63
N GLN A 40 -14.46 31.32 -60.66
CA GLN A 40 -14.29 31.66 -59.25
C GLN A 40 -12.92 31.18 -58.75
N ALA A 41 -12.56 29.93 -59.03
CA ALA A 41 -11.30 29.31 -58.62
C ALA A 41 -10.08 30.03 -59.21
N ALA A 42 -10.13 30.49 -60.47
CA ALA A 42 -9.02 31.14 -61.16
C ALA A 42 -8.40 32.32 -60.38
N SER A 43 -9.23 33.04 -59.61
CA SER A 43 -8.81 34.16 -58.76
C SER A 43 -8.07 33.75 -57.48
N ASN A 44 -8.13 32.48 -57.08
CA ASN A 44 -7.52 31.94 -55.88
C ASN A 44 -6.18 31.24 -56.19
N SER A 45 -5.06 31.96 -56.08
CA SER A 45 -3.71 31.39 -56.32
C SER A 45 -3.37 30.24 -55.37
N ASP A 46 -3.87 30.30 -54.14
CA ASP A 46 -3.52 29.35 -53.09
C ASP A 46 -4.18 28.00 -53.35
N LEU A 47 -5.33 27.97 -54.03
CA LEU A 47 -5.97 26.73 -54.49
C LEU A 47 -5.05 25.98 -55.46
N PHE A 48 -4.55 26.65 -56.50
CA PHE A 48 -3.69 26.00 -57.49
C PHE A 48 -2.33 25.61 -56.91
N ALA A 49 -1.77 26.41 -55.99
CA ALA A 49 -0.55 26.06 -55.28
C ALA A 49 -0.73 24.83 -54.37
N GLN A 50 -1.92 24.63 -53.80
CA GLN A 50 -2.23 23.45 -52.99
C GLN A 50 -2.33 22.17 -53.82
N VAL A 51 -2.82 22.27 -55.07
CA VAL A 51 -2.94 21.14 -56.00
C VAL A 51 -1.61 20.83 -56.66
N PHE A 52 -1.02 21.80 -57.35
CA PHE A 52 0.11 21.59 -58.26
C PHE A 52 1.48 21.96 -57.66
N GLY A 53 1.53 22.41 -56.41
CA GLY A 53 2.75 22.90 -55.77
C GLY A 53 3.40 24.05 -56.54
N ASP A 54 4.71 23.97 -56.76
CA ASP A 54 5.49 24.98 -57.50
C ASP A 54 5.04 25.12 -58.96
N LYS A 55 4.42 24.09 -59.55
CA LYS A 55 3.94 24.10 -60.94
C LYS A 55 2.78 25.08 -61.14
N ALA A 56 2.11 25.49 -60.07
CA ALA A 56 1.08 26.53 -60.11
C ALA A 56 1.61 27.89 -60.62
N ASN A 57 2.93 28.09 -60.58
CA ASN A 57 3.60 29.31 -61.04
C ASN A 57 4.15 29.21 -62.47
N THR A 58 3.88 28.12 -63.19
CA THR A 58 4.26 28.00 -64.61
C THR A 58 3.53 29.05 -65.46
N ALA A 59 4.18 29.53 -66.52
CA ALA A 59 3.58 30.50 -67.44
C ALA A 59 2.29 29.97 -68.08
N GLU A 60 2.23 28.65 -68.31
CA GLU A 60 1.06 27.96 -68.85
C GLU A 60 -0.15 28.04 -67.92
N LEU A 61 0.02 27.69 -66.64
CA LEU A 61 -1.08 27.71 -65.67
C LEU A 61 -1.50 29.14 -65.31
N GLN A 62 -0.56 30.08 -65.28
CA GLN A 62 -0.87 31.52 -65.15
C GLN A 62 -1.69 32.05 -66.32
N ALA A 63 -1.41 31.61 -67.55
CA ALA A 63 -2.19 31.98 -68.73
C ALA A 63 -3.61 31.40 -68.66
N VAL A 64 -3.76 30.12 -68.33
CA VAL A 64 -5.08 29.48 -68.20
C VAL A 64 -5.92 30.16 -67.11
N ARG A 65 -5.34 30.47 -65.95
CA ARG A 65 -6.02 31.21 -64.88
C ARG A 65 -6.44 32.62 -65.32
N SER A 66 -5.59 33.32 -66.04
CA SER A 66 -5.91 34.66 -66.56
C SER A 66 -7.09 34.61 -67.54
N GLN A 67 -7.13 33.60 -68.42
CA GLN A 67 -8.24 33.36 -69.35
C GLN A 67 -9.54 33.01 -68.62
N TRP A 68 -9.49 32.05 -67.68
CA TRP A 68 -10.67 31.67 -66.89
C TRP A 68 -11.24 32.82 -66.07
N SER A 69 -10.39 33.72 -65.54
CA SER A 69 -10.84 34.88 -64.76
C SER A 69 -11.74 35.83 -65.57
N VAL A 70 -11.51 35.93 -66.88
CA VAL A 70 -12.31 36.76 -67.80
C VAL A 70 -13.40 35.97 -68.55
N GLY A 71 -13.59 34.69 -68.20
CA GLY A 71 -14.62 33.82 -68.78
C GLY A 71 -14.24 33.19 -70.14
N ASP A 72 -12.96 33.19 -70.52
CA ASP A 72 -12.48 32.48 -71.70
C ASP A 72 -12.15 31.02 -71.36
N PHE A 73 -12.96 30.11 -71.86
CA PHE A 73 -12.87 28.65 -71.68
C PHE A 73 -12.68 27.89 -73.00
N SER A 74 -12.27 28.59 -74.06
CA SER A 74 -12.08 28.00 -75.40
C SER A 74 -11.04 26.87 -75.46
N GLN A 75 -10.19 26.80 -74.45
CA GLN A 75 -9.11 25.86 -74.24
C GLN A 75 -9.53 24.54 -73.58
N LEU A 76 -10.75 24.41 -73.05
CA LEU A 76 -11.18 23.17 -72.39
C LEU A 76 -11.14 21.98 -73.37
N PRO A 77 -10.76 20.78 -72.91
CA PRO A 77 -10.70 19.58 -73.74
C PRO A 77 -12.09 19.16 -74.26
N ALA A 78 -12.12 18.31 -75.28
CA ALA A 78 -13.37 17.73 -75.76
C ALA A 78 -13.97 16.82 -74.68
N ILE A 79 -15.31 16.78 -74.60
CA ILE A 79 -16.04 15.93 -73.64
C ILE A 79 -16.87 14.91 -74.41
N GLN A 80 -16.74 13.63 -74.05
CA GLN A 80 -17.55 12.54 -74.59
C GLN A 80 -18.22 11.76 -73.46
N VAL A 81 -19.40 11.22 -73.73
CA VAL A 81 -20.08 10.32 -72.77
C VAL A 81 -19.93 8.86 -73.21
N LEU A 82 -19.46 8.02 -72.30
CA LEU A 82 -19.34 6.57 -72.44
C LEU A 82 -20.38 5.87 -71.57
N SER A 83 -20.75 4.64 -71.95
CA SER A 83 -21.52 3.80 -71.04
C SER A 83 -20.68 3.44 -69.81
N ALA A 84 -21.30 3.31 -68.64
CA ALA A 84 -20.63 2.92 -67.40
C ALA A 84 -19.83 1.60 -67.52
N ALA A 85 -20.27 0.69 -68.38
CA ALA A 85 -19.54 -0.54 -68.69
C ALA A 85 -18.18 -0.29 -69.38
N ASN A 86 -18.09 0.79 -70.17
CA ASN A 86 -16.88 1.17 -70.91
C ASN A 86 -15.95 2.07 -70.09
N THR A 87 -16.41 2.69 -69.01
CA THR A 87 -15.56 3.45 -68.07
C THR A 87 -14.93 2.58 -66.98
N ASN A 88 -15.18 1.26 -67.00
CA ASN A 88 -14.64 0.32 -66.00
C ASN A 88 -14.97 0.73 -64.55
N GLY A 89 -16.17 1.27 -64.33
CA GLY A 89 -16.66 1.70 -63.01
C GLY A 89 -16.28 3.13 -62.61
N ALA A 90 -15.46 3.84 -63.39
CA ALA A 90 -15.16 5.25 -63.15
C ALA A 90 -16.33 6.16 -63.58
N PHE A 91 -16.57 7.25 -62.87
CA PHE A 91 -17.54 8.28 -63.22
C PHE A 91 -16.99 9.26 -64.27
N GLY A 92 -15.68 9.48 -64.28
CA GLY A 92 -14.95 10.32 -65.22
C GLY A 92 -13.64 9.67 -65.64
N ALA A 93 -13.09 10.13 -66.76
CA ALA A 93 -11.74 9.77 -67.17
C ALA A 93 -11.12 10.83 -68.08
N TYR A 94 -9.87 11.23 -67.84
CA TYR A 94 -9.09 12.07 -68.74
C TYR A 94 -8.07 11.23 -69.51
N ALA A 95 -8.25 11.16 -70.84
CA ALA A 95 -7.33 10.43 -71.71
C ALA A 95 -6.33 11.38 -72.39
N ASN A 96 -5.08 11.33 -71.96
CA ASN A 96 -3.99 12.12 -72.56
C ASN A 96 -3.83 11.83 -74.07
N SER A 97 -3.93 10.55 -74.47
CA SER A 97 -3.68 10.11 -75.86
C SER A 97 -4.46 10.85 -76.95
N ASN A 98 -5.61 11.43 -76.61
CA ASN A 98 -6.45 12.20 -77.53
C ASN A 98 -7.03 13.48 -76.90
N GLN A 99 -6.52 13.90 -75.73
CA GLN A 99 -6.93 15.09 -75.00
C GLN A 99 -8.46 15.20 -74.80
N THR A 100 -9.10 14.10 -74.42
CA THR A 100 -10.56 14.02 -74.26
C THR A 100 -10.93 13.61 -72.83
N ILE A 101 -11.91 14.31 -72.27
CA ILE A 101 -12.59 13.93 -71.04
C ILE A 101 -13.75 13.00 -71.41
N TYR A 102 -13.82 11.85 -70.74
CA TYR A 102 -14.89 10.88 -70.86
C TYR A 102 -15.71 10.87 -69.58
N LEU A 103 -17.00 11.19 -69.68
CA LEU A 103 -17.94 11.04 -68.56
C LEU A 103 -18.71 9.73 -68.69
N SER A 104 -18.97 9.08 -67.56
CA SER A 104 -19.87 7.93 -67.51
C SER A 104 -21.32 8.37 -67.63
N ASP A 105 -22.13 7.63 -68.39
CA ASP A 105 -23.57 7.83 -68.46
C ASP A 105 -24.27 7.61 -67.11
N ALA A 106 -23.62 6.91 -66.17
CA ALA A 106 -24.07 6.75 -64.77
C ALA A 106 -24.38 8.09 -64.09
N LEU A 107 -23.65 9.16 -64.43
CA LEU A 107 -23.83 10.50 -63.86
C LEU A 107 -25.15 11.17 -64.23
N PHE A 108 -25.91 10.58 -65.15
CA PHE A 108 -27.14 11.15 -65.71
C PHE A 108 -28.35 10.24 -65.52
N HIS A 109 -28.17 9.06 -64.91
CA HIS A 109 -29.29 8.17 -64.60
C HIS A 109 -30.21 8.77 -63.53
N SER A 110 -31.47 8.31 -63.50
CA SER A 110 -32.41 8.64 -62.43
C SER A 110 -31.84 8.17 -61.07
N GLY A 111 -31.56 9.12 -60.18
CA GLY A 111 -30.92 8.86 -58.89
C GLY A 111 -29.41 9.13 -58.85
N ALA A 112 -28.81 9.60 -59.95
CA ALA A 112 -27.44 10.11 -59.97
C ALA A 112 -27.28 11.39 -59.14
N ALA A 113 -26.03 11.74 -58.82
CA ALA A 113 -25.74 12.81 -57.88
C ALA A 113 -26.21 14.14 -58.46
N PRO A 114 -26.72 15.08 -57.63
CA PRO A 114 -27.15 16.38 -58.13
C PRO A 114 -26.07 16.98 -59.02
N THR A 115 -26.44 17.38 -60.24
CA THR A 115 -25.50 17.81 -61.28
C THR A 115 -24.50 18.86 -60.79
N ASN A 116 -24.91 19.71 -59.83
CA ASN A 116 -24.12 20.78 -59.24
C ASN A 116 -23.37 20.43 -57.94
N SER A 117 -23.32 19.15 -57.54
CA SER A 117 -22.62 18.68 -56.34
C SER A 117 -21.20 18.22 -56.67
N VAL A 118 -20.34 18.07 -55.64
CA VAL A 118 -18.96 17.58 -55.78
C VAL A 118 -18.87 16.14 -56.32
N LEU A 119 -19.93 15.35 -56.13
CA LEU A 119 -20.06 13.97 -56.65
C LEU A 119 -20.83 13.90 -57.97
N GLY A 120 -21.49 15.00 -58.35
CA GLY A 120 -22.29 15.09 -59.57
C GLY A 120 -21.45 15.35 -60.81
N ALA A 121 -22.11 15.41 -61.96
CA ALA A 121 -21.45 15.62 -63.24
C ALA A 121 -20.54 16.86 -63.29
N ALA A 122 -20.87 17.95 -62.58
CA ALA A 122 -20.01 19.12 -62.49
C ALA A 122 -18.74 18.87 -61.65
N GLY A 123 -18.84 18.11 -60.55
CA GLY A 123 -17.70 17.77 -59.71
C GLY A 123 -16.69 16.89 -60.43
N VAL A 124 -17.18 15.81 -61.04
CA VAL A 124 -16.36 14.90 -61.86
C VAL A 124 -15.74 15.64 -63.04
N LEU A 125 -16.48 16.52 -63.70
CA LEU A 125 -15.93 17.29 -64.81
C LEU A 125 -14.84 18.30 -64.36
N VAL A 126 -14.93 18.85 -63.14
CA VAL A 126 -13.84 19.67 -62.57
C VAL A 126 -12.60 18.82 -62.31
N GLU A 127 -12.75 17.64 -61.74
CA GLU A 127 -11.65 16.69 -61.50
C GLU A 127 -10.91 16.33 -62.79
N GLU A 128 -11.63 15.91 -63.82
CA GLU A 128 -11.01 15.59 -65.11
C GLU A 128 -10.42 16.83 -65.82
N THR A 129 -10.92 18.02 -65.52
CA THR A 129 -10.30 19.27 -65.98
C THR A 129 -8.97 19.53 -65.26
N PHE A 130 -8.84 19.13 -64.00
CA PHE A 130 -7.61 19.31 -63.23
C PHE A 130 -6.55 18.24 -63.59
N HIS A 131 -6.94 17.02 -63.94
CA HIS A 131 -6.07 16.05 -64.61
C HIS A 131 -5.51 16.60 -65.93
N TRP A 132 -6.39 17.19 -66.75
CA TRP A 132 -5.97 17.86 -67.99
C TRP A 132 -5.03 19.05 -67.75
N LEU A 133 -5.21 19.82 -66.67
CA LEU A 133 -4.30 20.90 -66.31
C LEU A 133 -2.92 20.37 -65.90
N ASP A 134 -2.87 19.27 -65.16
CA ASP A 134 -1.63 18.72 -64.63
C ASP A 134 -0.67 18.32 -65.76
N GLU A 135 -1.19 17.64 -66.79
CA GLU A 135 -0.43 17.25 -67.98
C GLU A 135 0.19 18.47 -68.70
N ARG A 136 -0.44 19.65 -68.64
CA ARG A 136 0.07 20.86 -69.31
C ARG A 136 1.27 21.49 -68.59
N VAL A 137 1.54 21.09 -67.35
CA VAL A 137 2.56 21.71 -66.50
C VAL A 137 3.75 20.81 -66.20
N GLY A 138 3.86 19.65 -66.85
CA GLY A 138 5.10 18.87 -66.94
C GLY A 138 4.92 17.39 -66.60
N VAL A 139 5.81 16.86 -65.75
CA VAL A 139 5.66 15.50 -65.18
C VAL A 139 4.39 15.48 -64.32
N ASP A 140 3.69 14.35 -64.25
CA ASP A 140 2.62 14.06 -63.28
C ASP A 140 2.92 14.67 -61.91
N THR A 141 1.99 15.41 -61.33
CA THR A 141 2.02 15.72 -59.91
C THR A 141 1.74 14.43 -59.14
N GLN A 142 2.22 14.36 -57.90
CA GLN A 142 2.07 13.16 -57.10
C GLN A 142 0.73 13.19 -56.37
N GLY A 143 -0.13 12.23 -56.69
CA GLY A 143 -1.44 12.07 -56.08
C GLY A 143 -2.54 12.05 -57.12
N ASP A 144 -3.76 12.35 -56.69
CA ASP A 144 -4.91 12.63 -57.54
C ASP A 144 -5.20 14.15 -57.51
N GLU A 145 -4.59 14.88 -58.44
CA GLU A 145 -4.74 16.33 -58.55
C GLU A 145 -6.14 16.74 -58.99
N GLY A 146 -6.80 15.87 -59.75
CA GLY A 146 -8.19 16.06 -60.13
C GLY A 146 -9.08 16.12 -58.91
N GLU A 147 -8.92 15.17 -58.00
CA GLU A 147 -9.69 15.09 -56.78
C GLU A 147 -9.36 16.25 -55.83
N LEU A 148 -8.07 16.56 -55.63
CA LEU A 148 -7.71 17.71 -54.80
C LEU A 148 -8.28 19.01 -55.38
N GLY A 149 -8.24 19.15 -56.70
CA GLY A 149 -8.85 20.22 -57.45
C GLY A 149 -10.35 20.35 -57.22
N LYS A 150 -11.13 19.27 -57.43
CA LYS A 150 -12.60 19.30 -57.23
C LYS A 150 -12.95 19.67 -55.80
N MET A 151 -12.26 19.11 -54.80
CA MET A 151 -12.59 19.36 -53.39
C MET A 151 -12.39 20.83 -53.03
N LEU A 152 -11.30 21.45 -53.47
CA LEU A 152 -11.02 22.86 -53.21
C LEU A 152 -11.96 23.79 -53.98
N VAL A 153 -12.30 23.46 -55.24
CA VAL A 153 -13.21 24.25 -56.07
C VAL A 153 -14.63 24.26 -55.49
N PHE A 154 -15.07 23.15 -54.91
CA PHE A 154 -16.40 23.03 -54.28
C PHE A 154 -16.40 23.45 -52.79
N GLY A 155 -15.24 23.76 -52.21
CA GLY A 155 -15.13 24.09 -50.79
C GLY A 155 -15.49 22.92 -49.87
N ALA A 156 -15.29 21.69 -50.34
CA ALA A 156 -15.61 20.48 -49.59
C ALA A 156 -14.61 20.31 -48.44
N PRO A 157 -15.07 20.06 -47.20
CA PRO A 157 -14.19 19.89 -46.06
C PRO A 157 -13.33 18.62 -46.22
N MET A 158 -12.02 18.74 -46.00
CA MET A 158 -11.07 17.63 -46.04
C MET A 158 -10.32 17.48 -44.71
N SER A 159 -10.23 16.26 -44.21
CA SER A 159 -9.36 15.93 -43.07
C SER A 159 -7.89 15.87 -43.52
N SER A 160 -6.94 15.98 -42.58
CA SER A 160 -5.51 15.81 -42.88
C SER A 160 -5.18 14.43 -43.46
N THR A 161 -5.93 13.41 -43.05
CA THR A 161 -5.82 12.06 -43.59
C THR A 161 -6.41 11.93 -44.99
N GLU A 162 -7.50 12.62 -45.28
CA GLU A 162 -8.06 12.68 -46.64
C GLU A 162 -7.07 13.35 -47.59
N LEU A 163 -6.49 14.49 -47.18
CA LEU A 163 -5.46 15.18 -47.95
C LEU A 163 -4.21 14.30 -48.20
N THR A 164 -3.85 13.46 -47.23
CA THR A 164 -2.71 12.54 -47.36
C THR A 164 -3.04 11.39 -48.32
N ARG A 165 -4.27 10.86 -48.27
CA ARG A 165 -4.76 9.82 -49.18
C ARG A 165 -4.72 10.32 -50.62
N ILE A 166 -5.32 11.47 -50.88
CA ILE A 166 -5.37 12.10 -52.23
C ILE A 166 -3.95 12.32 -52.76
N ARG A 167 -3.02 12.83 -51.94
CA ARG A 167 -1.60 13.04 -52.32
C ARG A 167 -0.77 11.77 -52.53
N GLN A 168 -1.33 10.60 -52.26
CA GLN A 168 -0.67 9.30 -52.43
C GLN A 168 -1.38 8.39 -53.43
N GLU A 169 -2.58 8.78 -53.85
CA GLU A 169 -3.38 8.03 -54.80
C GLU A 169 -2.73 8.04 -56.18
N ASN A 170 -2.90 6.93 -56.89
CA ASN A 170 -2.56 6.83 -58.31
C ASN A 170 -3.81 6.32 -59.00
N ASP A 171 -4.50 7.22 -59.67
CA ASP A 171 -5.82 7.07 -60.29
C ASP A 171 -5.71 6.60 -61.75
N ARG A 172 -4.50 6.31 -62.23
CA ARG A 172 -4.27 5.81 -63.59
C ARG A 172 -4.90 4.44 -63.80
N GLY A 173 -5.73 4.33 -64.83
CA GLY A 173 -6.32 3.07 -65.27
C GLY A 173 -6.61 3.05 -66.76
N PHE A 174 -7.61 2.25 -67.14
CA PHE A 174 -7.97 2.05 -68.54
C PHE A 174 -9.48 2.08 -68.74
N ILE A 175 -9.91 2.83 -69.75
CA ILE A 175 -11.27 2.83 -70.28
C ILE A 175 -11.31 2.14 -71.64
N THR A 176 -12.51 1.79 -72.11
CA THR A 176 -12.73 1.23 -73.44
C THR A 176 -13.37 2.27 -74.36
N VAL A 177 -12.61 2.73 -75.37
CA VAL A 177 -13.09 3.69 -76.39
C VAL A 177 -13.11 3.01 -77.74
N ASN A 178 -14.28 2.93 -78.38
CA ASN A 178 -14.46 2.25 -79.68
C ASN A 178 -13.93 0.80 -79.71
N GLY A 179 -14.05 0.08 -78.58
CA GLY A 179 -13.56 -1.29 -78.44
C GLY A 179 -12.04 -1.42 -78.24
N GLN A 180 -11.31 -0.31 -78.08
CA GLN A 180 -9.88 -0.29 -77.78
C GLN A 180 -9.64 0.16 -76.34
N ARG A 181 -8.58 -0.39 -75.73
CA ARG A 181 -8.17 -0.05 -74.36
C ARG A 181 -7.36 1.25 -74.37
N THR A 182 -7.87 2.29 -73.73
CA THR A 182 -7.25 3.62 -73.65
C THR A 182 -6.83 3.88 -72.21
N SER A 183 -5.57 4.28 -72.01
CA SER A 183 -5.07 4.70 -70.69
C SER A 183 -5.66 6.07 -70.34
N ALA A 184 -6.11 6.23 -69.10
CA ALA A 184 -6.66 7.48 -68.60
C ALA A 184 -6.41 7.62 -67.09
N GLU A 185 -6.43 8.86 -66.61
CA GLU A 185 -6.67 9.22 -65.21
C GLU A 185 -8.17 9.13 -64.95
N LEU A 186 -8.58 8.63 -63.77
CA LEU A 186 -9.94 8.13 -63.53
C LEU A 186 -10.55 8.70 -62.26
N ALA A 187 -11.68 9.37 -62.37
CA ALA A 187 -12.54 9.67 -61.22
C ALA A 187 -13.34 8.44 -60.77
N PHE A 188 -12.90 7.76 -59.70
CA PHE A 188 -13.58 6.60 -59.11
C PHE A 188 -14.62 6.94 -58.02
N ASP A 189 -15.44 5.95 -57.67
CA ASP A 189 -16.30 5.93 -56.49
C ASP A 189 -15.50 5.67 -55.20
N TYR A 190 -15.86 6.33 -54.10
CA TYR A 190 -14.98 6.57 -52.95
C TYR A 190 -14.85 5.38 -52.00
N ALA A 191 -15.89 4.56 -51.84
CA ALA A 191 -15.93 3.48 -50.84
C ALA A 191 -15.49 2.10 -51.36
N GLY A 192 -15.48 1.87 -52.68
CA GLY A 192 -14.98 0.64 -53.30
C GLY A 192 -15.81 -0.62 -53.01
N ASN A 193 -15.80 -1.57 -53.95
CA ASN A 193 -16.76 -2.69 -53.98
C ASN A 193 -16.29 -4.00 -53.30
N SER A 194 -15.17 -3.98 -52.57
CA SER A 194 -14.59 -5.16 -51.93
C SER A 194 -13.80 -4.79 -50.68
N LEU A 195 -13.55 -5.76 -49.79
CA LEU A 195 -12.66 -5.57 -48.62
C LEU A 195 -11.25 -5.09 -49.01
N SER A 196 -10.73 -5.51 -50.17
CA SER A 196 -9.39 -5.09 -50.66
C SER A 196 -9.36 -3.66 -51.20
N THR A 197 -10.50 -3.15 -51.65
CA THR A 197 -10.64 -1.79 -52.20
C THR A 197 -11.35 -0.87 -51.20
N ALA A 198 -11.47 -1.29 -49.95
CA ALA A 198 -12.24 -0.58 -48.94
C ALA A 198 -11.62 0.79 -48.63
N ARG A 199 -12.45 1.83 -48.57
CA ARG A 199 -12.02 3.18 -48.18
C ARG A 199 -11.50 3.20 -46.75
N ASN A 200 -10.25 3.58 -46.60
CA ASN A 200 -9.68 3.83 -45.28
C ASN A 200 -10.28 5.10 -44.68
N ILE A 201 -10.94 4.95 -43.54
CA ILE A 201 -11.54 6.06 -42.80
C ILE A 201 -10.98 6.11 -41.38
N ASN A 202 -10.95 7.31 -40.82
CA ASN A 202 -10.59 7.54 -39.43
C ASN A 202 -11.83 7.95 -38.66
N ILE A 203 -12.09 7.26 -37.56
CA ILE A 203 -13.19 7.55 -36.66
C ILE A 203 -12.62 7.80 -35.26
N GLY A 204 -13.18 8.79 -34.57
CA GLY A 204 -12.81 9.14 -33.20
C GLY A 204 -14.03 9.13 -32.29
N SER A 205 -13.90 9.72 -31.11
CA SER A 205 -14.99 9.82 -30.13
C SER A 205 -16.14 10.73 -30.58
N SER A 206 -15.91 11.60 -31.57
CA SER A 206 -16.94 12.45 -32.18
C SER A 206 -17.47 11.82 -33.46
N THR A 207 -18.78 11.97 -33.68
CA THR A 207 -19.44 11.47 -34.89
C THR A 207 -18.84 12.12 -36.13
N THR A 208 -18.37 11.28 -37.05
CA THR A 208 -17.94 11.64 -38.40
C THR A 208 -18.93 11.06 -39.39
N THR A 209 -19.34 11.86 -40.38
CA THR A 209 -20.31 11.45 -41.40
C THR A 209 -19.61 11.24 -42.73
N PHE A 210 -19.78 10.06 -43.30
CA PHE A 210 -19.37 9.72 -44.66
C PHE A 210 -20.61 9.66 -45.53
N GLN A 211 -20.56 10.25 -46.72
CA GLN A 211 -21.67 10.25 -47.65
C GLN A 211 -21.25 9.51 -48.89
N ASP A 212 -22.12 8.63 -49.38
CA ASP A 212 -21.92 7.91 -50.63
C ASP A 212 -23.26 7.43 -51.21
N TRP A 213 -23.20 6.60 -52.24
CA TRP A 213 -24.37 6.06 -52.92
C TRP A 213 -24.22 4.57 -53.20
N VAL A 214 -25.31 3.81 -53.05
CA VAL A 214 -25.39 2.41 -53.50
C VAL A 214 -26.59 2.20 -54.43
N GLY A 215 -26.46 1.30 -55.40
CA GLY A 215 -27.49 0.95 -56.38
C GLY A 215 -27.16 -0.25 -57.28
N SER A 216 -27.78 -0.32 -58.46
CA SER A 216 -27.62 -1.47 -59.36
C SER A 216 -26.25 -1.51 -60.07
N THR A 217 -25.57 -0.38 -60.17
CA THR A 217 -24.27 -0.22 -60.81
C THR A 217 -23.12 -0.12 -59.82
N ASP A 218 -23.41 0.24 -58.57
CA ASP A 218 -22.50 0.18 -57.43
C ASP A 218 -23.19 -0.57 -56.30
N THR A 219 -22.81 -1.83 -56.08
CA THR A 219 -23.61 -2.73 -55.22
C THR A 219 -23.07 -2.83 -53.81
N ASN A 220 -21.89 -2.27 -53.54
CA ASN A 220 -21.23 -2.37 -52.25
C ASN A 220 -20.29 -1.21 -52.02
N ASP A 221 -20.42 -0.62 -50.84
CA ASP A 221 -19.45 0.33 -50.33
C ASP A 221 -18.76 -0.23 -49.10
N TYR A 222 -17.45 -0.46 -49.20
CA TYR A 222 -16.66 -0.98 -48.10
C TYR A 222 -15.82 0.10 -47.42
N TYR A 223 -16.03 0.32 -46.14
CA TYR A 223 -15.18 1.19 -45.34
C TYR A 223 -14.27 0.36 -44.45
N ARG A 224 -13.03 0.81 -44.22
CA ARG A 224 -12.05 0.19 -43.33
C ARG A 224 -11.60 1.20 -42.28
N PHE A 225 -11.66 0.82 -41.01
CA PHE A 225 -11.15 1.65 -39.91
C PHE A 225 -10.30 0.83 -38.93
N ASN A 226 -9.47 1.53 -38.14
CA ASN A 226 -8.63 0.93 -37.11
C ASN A 226 -8.94 1.55 -35.75
N LEU A 227 -9.10 0.69 -34.74
CA LEU A 227 -9.22 1.08 -33.34
C LEU A 227 -7.91 0.77 -32.62
N SER A 228 -7.29 1.79 -32.04
CA SER A 228 -6.05 1.62 -31.26
C SER A 228 -6.31 1.10 -29.83
N TYR A 229 -7.55 1.18 -29.37
CA TYR A 229 -8.01 0.73 -28.06
C TYR A 229 -9.34 0.01 -28.20
N ASN A 230 -9.75 -0.69 -27.14
CA ASN A 230 -11.14 -1.13 -27.04
C ASN A 230 -12.04 0.09 -27.09
N SER A 231 -13.08 0.04 -27.91
CA SER A 231 -13.98 1.17 -28.13
C SER A 231 -15.40 0.70 -28.35
N THR A 232 -16.35 1.50 -27.87
CA THR A 232 -17.76 1.37 -28.26
C THR A 232 -17.96 2.06 -29.60
N LEU A 233 -18.15 1.28 -30.66
CA LEU A 233 -18.55 1.73 -31.98
C LEU A 233 -20.03 2.10 -31.97
N ASN A 234 -20.33 3.32 -32.39
CA ASN A 234 -21.67 3.78 -32.73
C ASN A 234 -21.74 4.07 -34.22
N LEU A 235 -22.56 3.30 -34.93
CA LEU A 235 -22.79 3.38 -36.36
C LEU A 235 -24.26 3.67 -36.62
N SER A 236 -24.55 4.63 -37.49
CA SER A 236 -25.89 4.79 -38.08
C SER A 236 -25.87 5.14 -39.56
N LEU A 237 -26.74 4.51 -40.33
CA LEU A 237 -26.98 4.75 -41.74
C LEU A 237 -28.32 5.46 -41.90
N ASN A 238 -28.32 6.68 -42.45
CA ASN A 238 -29.55 7.47 -42.65
C ASN A 238 -29.49 8.28 -43.95
N GLY A 239 -30.48 9.14 -44.20
CA GLY A 239 -30.55 9.95 -45.43
C GLY A 239 -31.00 9.16 -46.66
N LEU A 240 -31.57 7.97 -46.44
CA LEU A 240 -31.96 7.04 -47.49
C LEU A 240 -33.19 7.52 -48.28
N SER A 241 -33.14 7.39 -49.60
CA SER A 241 -34.26 7.55 -50.54
C SER A 241 -34.80 6.22 -51.08
N ALA A 242 -34.07 5.12 -50.88
CA ALA A 242 -34.46 3.75 -51.16
C ALA A 242 -33.81 2.80 -50.13
N ASP A 243 -34.13 1.51 -50.16
CA ASP A 243 -33.75 0.57 -49.10
C ASP A 243 -32.28 0.12 -49.23
N ALA A 244 -31.50 0.30 -48.16
CA ALA A 244 -30.11 -0.11 -48.06
C ALA A 244 -29.76 -0.56 -46.64
N ASP A 245 -28.95 -1.61 -46.54
CA ASP A 245 -28.56 -2.26 -45.30
C ASP A 245 -27.10 -1.95 -44.93
N VAL A 246 -26.73 -2.22 -43.67
CA VAL A 246 -25.33 -2.09 -43.21
C VAL A 246 -24.84 -3.30 -42.43
N GLN A 247 -23.60 -3.68 -42.68
CA GLN A 247 -22.92 -4.82 -42.05
C GLN A 247 -21.57 -4.40 -41.48
N LEU A 248 -21.23 -4.91 -40.30
CA LEU A 248 -19.93 -4.77 -39.65
C LEU A 248 -19.16 -6.09 -39.72
N PHE A 249 -17.88 -6.04 -40.07
CA PHE A 249 -17.00 -7.19 -40.23
C PHE A 249 -15.72 -7.04 -39.39
N ASN A 250 -15.14 -8.19 -39.00
CA ASN A 250 -13.81 -8.24 -38.41
C ASN A 250 -12.69 -8.19 -39.47
N SER A 251 -11.43 -8.20 -39.03
CA SER A 251 -10.26 -8.15 -39.91
C SER A 251 -10.13 -9.31 -40.90
N TYR A 252 -10.79 -10.45 -40.64
CA TYR A 252 -10.79 -11.64 -41.49
C TYR A 252 -11.94 -11.64 -42.51
N GLY A 253 -12.78 -10.60 -42.54
CA GLY A 253 -13.93 -10.52 -43.42
C GLY A 253 -15.15 -11.33 -42.96
N ALA A 254 -15.21 -11.74 -41.69
CA ALA A 254 -16.41 -12.36 -41.13
C ALA A 254 -17.36 -11.31 -40.54
N VAL A 255 -18.66 -11.45 -40.78
CA VAL A 255 -19.71 -10.56 -40.26
C VAL A 255 -19.78 -10.67 -38.73
N ILE A 256 -19.63 -9.53 -38.05
CA ILE A 256 -19.87 -9.37 -36.61
C ILE A 256 -21.36 -9.11 -36.38
N GLN A 257 -21.95 -8.18 -37.14
CA GLN A 257 -23.33 -7.75 -36.97
C GLN A 257 -23.90 -7.14 -38.26
N THR A 258 -25.21 -7.31 -38.47
CA THR A 258 -25.98 -6.71 -39.57
C THR A 258 -27.12 -5.89 -38.98
N SER A 259 -27.43 -4.73 -39.57
CA SER A 259 -28.70 -4.01 -39.41
C SER A 259 -29.35 -3.93 -40.79
N ALA A 260 -30.62 -4.34 -40.87
CA ALA A 260 -31.39 -4.42 -42.12
C ALA A 260 -32.86 -3.99 -41.90
N ASN A 261 -33.06 -2.74 -41.52
CA ASN A 261 -34.38 -2.17 -41.27
C ASN A 261 -35.03 -1.76 -42.61
N ALA A 262 -36.23 -2.27 -42.88
CA ALA A 262 -36.88 -2.05 -44.17
C ALA A 262 -37.12 -0.57 -44.53
N GLY A 263 -37.04 -0.28 -45.83
CA GLY A 263 -37.37 1.00 -46.45
C GLY A 263 -36.31 2.08 -46.17
N THR A 264 -36.73 3.29 -45.79
CA THR A 264 -35.83 4.42 -45.47
C THR A 264 -35.61 4.57 -43.97
N SER A 265 -35.84 3.51 -43.20
CA SER A 265 -35.62 3.52 -41.76
C SER A 265 -34.12 3.60 -41.46
N VAL A 266 -33.75 4.16 -40.31
CA VAL A 266 -32.33 4.25 -39.94
C VAL A 266 -31.82 2.86 -39.54
N ASP A 267 -30.71 2.44 -40.12
CA ASP A 267 -29.96 1.27 -39.66
C ASP A 267 -28.89 1.67 -38.65
N SER A 268 -28.69 0.85 -37.62
CA SER A 268 -27.74 1.20 -36.55
C SER A 268 -27.08 -0.01 -35.91
N ILE A 269 -25.82 0.18 -35.52
CA ILE A 269 -25.03 -0.81 -34.78
C ILE A 269 -24.33 -0.09 -33.62
N LEU A 270 -24.60 -0.53 -32.39
CA LEU A 270 -23.87 -0.14 -31.19
C LEU A 270 -23.14 -1.36 -30.64
N ARG A 271 -21.79 -1.32 -30.62
CA ARG A 271 -20.98 -2.50 -30.32
C ARG A 271 -19.65 -2.15 -29.66
N GLN A 272 -19.32 -2.81 -28.56
CA GLN A 272 -17.96 -2.79 -28.03
C GLN A 272 -17.06 -3.68 -28.90
N LEU A 273 -15.95 -3.10 -29.36
CA LEU A 273 -14.96 -3.74 -30.21
C LEU A 273 -13.60 -3.64 -29.54
N ASP A 274 -12.81 -4.69 -29.65
CA ASP A 274 -11.41 -4.66 -29.22
C ASP A 274 -10.57 -3.76 -30.14
N ALA A 275 -9.34 -3.42 -29.71
CA ALA A 275 -8.37 -2.79 -30.60
C ALA A 275 -8.12 -3.68 -31.83
N GLY A 276 -8.19 -3.12 -33.03
CA GLY A 276 -8.08 -3.90 -34.25
C GLY A 276 -8.55 -3.18 -35.51
N THR A 277 -8.48 -3.89 -36.63
CA THR A 277 -9.00 -3.43 -37.94
C THR A 277 -10.37 -4.03 -38.20
N TYR A 278 -11.31 -3.18 -38.62
CA TYR A 278 -12.70 -3.55 -38.90
C TYR A 278 -13.13 -2.99 -40.24
N TYR A 279 -14.20 -3.58 -40.79
CA TYR A 279 -14.81 -3.13 -42.03
C TYR A 279 -16.30 -2.92 -41.88
N ILE A 280 -16.85 -1.94 -42.60
CA ILE A 280 -18.29 -1.72 -42.76
C ILE A 280 -18.62 -1.94 -44.22
N ARG A 281 -19.76 -2.56 -44.50
CA ARG A 281 -20.33 -2.65 -45.85
C ARG A 281 -21.70 -1.99 -45.84
N VAL A 282 -21.93 -1.05 -46.74
CA VAL A 282 -23.27 -0.59 -47.11
C VAL A 282 -23.66 -1.29 -48.41
N LEU A 283 -24.89 -1.77 -48.51
CA LEU A 283 -25.38 -2.48 -49.70
C LEU A 283 -26.84 -2.11 -50.01
N PRO A 284 -27.25 -2.02 -51.28
CA PRO A 284 -28.63 -1.74 -51.63
C PRO A 284 -29.47 -3.00 -51.43
N TYR A 285 -30.61 -2.88 -50.75
CA TYR A 285 -31.63 -3.93 -50.68
C TYR A 285 -32.65 -3.79 -51.82
N SER A 286 -33.16 -2.57 -52.04
CA SER A 286 -34.05 -2.29 -53.18
C SER A 286 -33.95 -0.84 -53.67
N GLY A 287 -33.85 -0.68 -54.99
CA GLY A 287 -33.66 0.63 -55.62
C GLY A 287 -32.22 1.13 -55.49
N SER A 288 -32.05 2.44 -55.56
CA SER A 288 -30.75 3.08 -55.39
C SER A 288 -30.88 4.29 -54.50
N THR A 289 -29.89 4.53 -53.66
CA THR A 289 -29.99 5.52 -52.59
C THR A 289 -28.66 6.13 -52.24
N TYR A 290 -28.69 7.43 -51.97
CA TYR A 290 -27.65 8.09 -51.18
C TYR A 290 -27.80 7.68 -49.72
N TYR A 291 -26.70 7.76 -49.00
CA TYR A 291 -26.72 7.59 -47.56
C TYR A 291 -25.75 8.53 -46.86
N ASN A 292 -25.99 8.72 -45.57
CA ASN A 292 -25.04 9.25 -44.61
C ASN A 292 -24.69 8.12 -43.64
N LEU A 293 -23.45 7.66 -43.67
CA LEU A 293 -22.87 6.72 -42.72
C LEU A 293 -22.18 7.52 -41.61
N ASN A 294 -22.84 7.58 -40.45
CA ASN A 294 -22.37 8.30 -39.28
C ASN A 294 -21.67 7.32 -38.34
N LEU A 295 -20.41 7.62 -37.99
CA LEU A 295 -19.55 6.75 -37.20
C LEU A 295 -18.88 7.51 -36.06
N SER A 296 -18.88 6.93 -34.87
CA SER A 296 -17.95 7.27 -33.80
C SER A 296 -17.47 6.01 -33.09
N ALA A 297 -16.28 6.08 -32.52
CA ALA A 297 -15.74 5.06 -31.64
C ALA A 297 -15.24 5.74 -30.37
N VAL A 298 -15.95 5.53 -29.27
CA VAL A 298 -15.56 6.07 -27.96
C VAL A 298 -14.65 5.04 -27.31
N PRO A 299 -13.37 5.35 -27.06
CA PRO A 299 -12.48 4.42 -26.37
C PRO A 299 -12.99 4.12 -24.96
N ASP A 300 -13.03 2.84 -24.61
CA ASP A 300 -13.26 2.32 -23.27
C ASP A 300 -11.88 2.05 -22.64
N TYR A 301 -11.57 2.79 -21.59
CA TYR A 301 -10.31 2.62 -20.87
C TYR A 301 -10.47 1.88 -19.54
N ALA A 302 -11.70 1.68 -19.06
CA ALA A 302 -12.00 1.23 -17.71
C ALA A 302 -12.79 -0.08 -17.73
N GLY A 303 -12.12 -1.19 -17.41
CA GLY A 303 -12.76 -2.50 -17.54
C GLY A 303 -13.91 -2.75 -16.55
N ASN A 304 -14.78 -3.69 -16.94
CA ASN A 304 -16.03 -4.07 -16.25
C ASN A 304 -15.87 -4.91 -14.96
N THR A 305 -14.65 -5.17 -14.51
CA THR A 305 -14.38 -5.98 -13.31
C THR A 305 -13.23 -5.39 -12.50
N LEU A 306 -13.13 -5.76 -11.22
CA LEU A 306 -11.98 -5.39 -10.38
C LEU A 306 -10.63 -5.82 -10.96
N ALA A 307 -10.58 -6.97 -11.66
CA ALA A 307 -9.36 -7.51 -12.26
C ALA A 307 -8.90 -6.72 -13.49
N THR A 308 -9.85 -6.15 -14.23
CA THR A 308 -9.61 -5.35 -15.43
C THR A 308 -9.69 -3.85 -15.16
N ALA A 309 -9.69 -3.45 -13.89
CA ALA A 309 -9.85 -2.07 -13.49
C ALA A 309 -8.70 -1.20 -14.02
N ARG A 310 -9.02 0.00 -14.51
CA ARG A 310 -8.03 0.97 -14.96
C ARG A 310 -7.18 1.44 -13.80
N ASN A 311 -5.89 1.16 -13.84
CA ASN A 311 -4.97 1.67 -12.83
C ASN A 311 -4.72 3.16 -13.06
N ILE A 312 -5.02 3.98 -12.06
CA ILE A 312 -4.90 5.44 -12.11
C ILE A 312 -4.09 5.97 -10.94
N ALA A 313 -3.48 7.14 -11.14
CA ALA A 313 -2.83 7.90 -10.09
C ALA A 313 -3.76 9.00 -9.59
N VAL A 314 -3.89 9.12 -8.27
CA VAL A 314 -4.64 10.21 -7.62
C VAL A 314 -3.67 11.00 -6.77
N GLY A 315 -3.55 12.29 -7.05
CA GLY A 315 -2.67 13.22 -6.32
C GLY A 315 -3.43 14.39 -5.73
N ALA A 316 -2.70 15.37 -5.20
CA ALA A 316 -3.28 16.55 -4.54
C ALA A 316 -4.07 17.46 -5.51
N GLY A 317 -3.67 17.52 -6.78
CA GLY A 317 -4.40 18.23 -7.82
C GLY A 317 -5.53 17.36 -8.41
N THR A 318 -6.61 18.00 -8.84
CA THR A 318 -7.71 17.30 -9.52
C THR A 318 -7.25 16.74 -10.86
N THR A 319 -7.34 15.43 -11.01
CA THR A 319 -7.17 14.71 -12.27
C THR A 319 -8.52 14.24 -12.79
N THR A 320 -8.77 14.43 -14.09
CA THR A 320 -10.03 14.06 -14.74
C THR A 320 -9.83 12.86 -15.66
N PHE A 321 -10.61 11.81 -15.44
CA PHE A 321 -10.73 10.65 -16.32
C PHE A 321 -12.06 10.73 -17.05
N ARG A 322 -12.09 10.39 -18.34
CA ARG A 322 -13.29 10.39 -19.17
C ARG A 322 -13.52 9.00 -19.70
N ASP A 323 -14.78 8.60 -19.67
CA ASP A 323 -15.25 7.30 -20.16
C ASP A 323 -16.77 7.35 -20.37
N TRP A 324 -17.35 6.20 -20.68
CA TRP A 324 -18.78 6.04 -20.94
C TRP A 324 -19.31 4.76 -20.28
N VAL A 325 -20.50 4.84 -19.68
CA VAL A 325 -21.24 3.66 -19.21
C VAL A 325 -22.60 3.56 -19.88
N GLY A 326 -23.10 2.34 -20.04
CA GLY A 326 -24.42 2.09 -20.59
C GLY A 326 -24.81 0.62 -20.70
N SER A 327 -25.80 0.32 -21.53
CA SER A 327 -26.37 -1.03 -21.64
C SER A 327 -25.41 -2.09 -22.16
N THR A 328 -24.37 -1.67 -22.89
CA THR A 328 -23.29 -2.54 -23.39
C THR A 328 -22.01 -2.45 -22.56
N ASP A 329 -21.88 -1.44 -21.71
CA ASP A 329 -20.74 -1.21 -20.82
C ASP A 329 -21.24 -0.86 -19.41
N THR A 330 -21.54 -1.90 -18.66
CA THR A 330 -22.36 -1.73 -17.44
C THR A 330 -21.58 -1.24 -16.23
N ASN A 331 -20.24 -1.25 -16.29
CA ASN A 331 -19.39 -0.87 -15.19
C ASN A 331 -18.03 -0.39 -15.66
N ASP A 332 -17.58 0.71 -15.06
CA ASP A 332 -16.21 1.15 -15.22
C ASP A 332 -15.52 1.07 -13.87
N TYR A 333 -14.56 0.15 -13.76
CA TYR A 333 -13.74 0.04 -12.56
C TYR A 333 -12.43 0.79 -12.73
N TYR A 334 -12.14 1.65 -11.75
CA TYR A 334 -10.85 2.30 -11.58
C TYR A 334 -10.18 1.78 -10.32
N ARG A 335 -8.85 1.64 -10.34
CA ARG A 335 -8.04 1.25 -9.19
C ARG A 335 -7.01 2.32 -8.89
N PHE A 336 -6.92 2.74 -7.63
CA PHE A 336 -5.88 3.65 -7.16
C PHE A 336 -5.30 3.18 -5.83
N SER A 337 -4.16 3.76 -5.45
CA SER A 337 -3.53 3.49 -4.16
C SER A 337 -3.09 4.78 -3.49
N LEU A 338 -3.31 4.87 -2.19
CA LEU A 338 -2.86 5.97 -1.34
C LEU A 338 -1.73 5.46 -0.44
N SER A 339 -0.61 6.19 -0.39
CA SER A 339 0.52 5.82 0.47
C SER A 339 0.37 6.32 1.90
N ASN A 340 -0.50 7.31 2.13
CA ASN A 340 -0.78 7.93 3.41
C ASN A 340 -2.27 8.23 3.53
N THR A 341 -2.76 8.40 4.76
CA THR A 341 -4.12 8.88 5.00
C THR A 341 -4.34 10.23 4.32
N SER A 342 -5.40 10.32 3.52
CA SER A 342 -5.64 11.46 2.63
C SER A 342 -7.12 11.86 2.62
N ASN A 343 -7.38 13.14 2.43
CA ASN A 343 -8.71 13.67 2.13
C ASN A 343 -9.00 13.43 0.64
N PHE A 344 -9.74 12.36 0.36
CA PHE A 344 -10.14 11.96 -0.97
C PHE A 344 -11.43 12.67 -1.39
N ASN A 345 -11.39 13.25 -2.59
CA ASN A 345 -12.52 13.89 -3.24
C ASN A 345 -12.76 13.23 -4.59
N LEU A 346 -14.00 12.88 -4.83
CA LEU A 346 -14.50 12.35 -6.09
C LEU A 346 -15.70 13.17 -6.52
N SER A 347 -15.74 13.53 -7.80
CA SER A 347 -16.91 14.11 -8.46
C SER A 347 -17.11 13.50 -9.84
N LEU A 348 -18.30 12.94 -10.06
CA LEU A 348 -18.77 12.46 -11.36
C LEU A 348 -19.68 13.51 -11.98
N ASN A 349 -19.32 14.05 -13.14
CA ASN A 349 -20.10 15.07 -13.84
C ASN A 349 -20.03 14.89 -15.36
N GLY A 350 -20.60 15.82 -16.14
CA GLY A 350 -20.63 15.72 -17.61
C GLY A 350 -21.61 14.68 -18.14
N LEU A 351 -22.55 14.26 -17.31
CA LEU A 351 -23.57 13.26 -17.61
C LEU A 351 -24.59 13.79 -18.63
N SER A 352 -24.89 12.96 -19.62
CA SER A 352 -26.00 13.10 -20.57
C SER A 352 -27.25 12.30 -20.17
N ALA A 353 -27.10 11.33 -19.27
CA ALA A 353 -28.15 10.51 -18.66
C ALA A 353 -27.65 10.00 -17.30
N ASP A 354 -28.51 9.31 -16.54
CA ASP A 354 -28.26 8.96 -15.15
C ASP A 354 -27.20 7.84 -14.97
N ALA A 355 -26.22 8.09 -14.10
CA ALA A 355 -25.17 7.15 -13.71
C ALA A 355 -24.70 7.43 -12.27
N ASP A 356 -24.49 6.36 -11.52
CA ASP A 356 -24.09 6.41 -10.11
C ASP A 356 -22.60 6.12 -9.93
N VAL A 357 -22.06 6.47 -8.76
CA VAL A 357 -20.67 6.15 -8.40
C VAL A 357 -20.53 5.52 -7.03
N GLN A 358 -19.67 4.51 -6.95
CA GLN A 358 -19.36 3.79 -5.73
C GLN A 358 -17.86 3.84 -5.44
N LEU A 359 -17.52 4.04 -4.17
CA LEU A 359 -16.18 3.86 -3.63
C LEU A 359 -16.14 2.51 -2.89
N LEU A 360 -15.13 1.69 -3.21
CA LEU A 360 -14.97 0.33 -2.73
C LEU A 360 -13.57 0.15 -2.09
N ASN A 361 -13.47 -0.76 -1.13
CA ASN A 361 -12.20 -1.14 -0.51
C ASN A 361 -11.41 -2.15 -1.38
N SER A 362 -10.25 -2.61 -0.90
CA SER A 362 -9.36 -3.53 -1.62
C SER A 362 -9.96 -4.90 -1.94
N SER A 363 -10.95 -5.37 -1.15
CA SER A 363 -11.68 -6.62 -1.40
C SER A 363 -12.92 -6.44 -2.28
N GLY A 364 -13.19 -5.22 -2.75
CA GLY A 364 -14.40 -4.87 -3.51
C GLY A 364 -15.64 -4.63 -2.65
N ALA A 365 -15.52 -4.55 -1.32
CA ALA A 365 -16.64 -4.23 -0.46
C ALA A 365 -16.95 -2.73 -0.50
N LEU A 366 -18.24 -2.39 -0.45
CA LEU A 366 -18.72 -1.01 -0.54
C LEU A 366 -18.30 -0.17 0.67
N ILE A 367 -17.67 0.98 0.40
CA ILE A 367 -17.40 2.03 1.40
C ILE A 367 -18.52 3.06 1.36
N GLN A 368 -18.86 3.55 0.17
CA GLN A 368 -19.88 4.59 -0.02
C GLN A 368 -20.41 4.61 -1.45
N THR A 369 -21.68 4.98 -1.60
CA THR A 369 -22.34 5.29 -2.88
C THR A 369 -22.76 6.76 -2.91
N SER A 370 -22.70 7.38 -4.08
CA SER A 370 -23.48 8.57 -4.45
C SER A 370 -24.35 8.19 -5.66
N ALA A 371 -25.64 8.50 -5.57
CA ALA A 371 -26.65 8.12 -6.57
C ALA A 371 -27.69 9.23 -6.77
N ASN A 372 -27.23 10.41 -7.21
CA ASN A 372 -28.08 11.56 -7.46
C ASN A 372 -28.77 11.43 -8.81
N ALA A 373 -30.10 11.44 -8.82
CA ALA A 373 -30.86 11.21 -10.04
C ALA A 373 -30.56 12.19 -11.20
N GLY A 374 -30.72 11.69 -12.43
CA GLY A 374 -30.63 12.45 -13.67
C GLY A 374 -29.18 12.82 -14.01
N THR A 375 -28.93 14.08 -14.35
CA THR A 375 -27.58 14.59 -14.71
C THR A 375 -26.94 15.39 -13.57
N SER A 376 -27.46 15.23 -12.36
CA SER A 376 -26.92 15.86 -11.16
C SER A 376 -25.52 15.34 -10.87
N VAL A 377 -24.66 16.16 -10.27
CA VAL A 377 -23.30 15.73 -9.94
C VAL A 377 -23.33 14.74 -8.78
N ASP A 378 -22.68 13.60 -8.95
CA ASP A 378 -22.38 12.68 -7.85
C ASP A 378 -21.04 13.03 -7.21
N SER A 379 -20.97 12.94 -5.88
CA SER A 379 -19.75 13.28 -5.16
C SER A 379 -19.55 12.44 -3.91
N ILE A 380 -18.28 12.12 -3.66
CA ILE A 380 -17.85 11.43 -2.45
C ILE A 380 -16.67 12.21 -1.89
N ILE A 381 -16.82 12.68 -0.65
CA ILE A 381 -15.73 13.28 0.13
C ILE A 381 -15.52 12.40 1.36
N ARG A 382 -14.31 11.84 1.47
CA ARG A 382 -13.93 10.93 2.55
C ARG A 382 -12.47 11.07 2.90
N GLN A 383 -12.15 10.91 4.18
CA GLN A 383 -10.81 10.60 4.60
C GLN A 383 -10.60 9.09 4.40
N LEU A 384 -9.56 8.72 3.66
CA LEU A 384 -9.19 7.33 3.39
C LEU A 384 -7.78 7.08 3.91
N ASP A 385 -7.57 5.93 4.54
CA ASP A 385 -6.26 5.49 5.00
C ASP A 385 -5.35 5.08 3.84
N ALA A 386 -4.08 4.81 4.16
CA ALA A 386 -3.17 4.21 3.19
C ALA A 386 -3.71 2.83 2.75
N GLY A 387 -3.78 2.60 1.45
CA GLY A 387 -4.38 1.38 0.94
C GLY A 387 -4.70 1.42 -0.55
N THR A 388 -5.24 0.31 -1.05
CA THR A 388 -5.79 0.19 -2.40
C THR A 388 -7.30 0.33 -2.36
N TYR A 389 -7.84 1.13 -3.26
CA TYR A 389 -9.26 1.39 -3.38
C TYR A 389 -9.70 1.23 -4.83
N TYR A 390 -11.00 1.01 -5.02
CA TYR A 390 -11.63 0.99 -6.32
C TYR A 390 -12.77 1.99 -6.40
N ILE A 391 -12.97 2.54 -7.58
CA ILE A 391 -14.16 3.32 -7.93
C ILE A 391 -14.91 2.52 -8.97
N ARG A 392 -16.23 2.46 -8.84
CA ARG A 392 -17.12 1.86 -9.84
C ARG A 392 -18.11 2.92 -10.29
N VAL A 393 -18.10 3.25 -11.56
CA VAL A 393 -19.16 4.02 -12.21
C VAL A 393 -20.11 3.03 -12.88
N LEU A 394 -21.42 3.24 -12.76
CA LEU A 394 -22.43 2.35 -13.33
C LEU A 394 -23.65 3.15 -13.82
N PRO A 395 -24.32 2.74 -14.91
CA PRO A 395 -25.49 3.44 -15.39
C PRO A 395 -26.70 3.15 -14.50
N PHE A 396 -27.59 4.13 -14.32
CA PHE A 396 -28.86 3.89 -13.66
C PHE A 396 -29.85 3.23 -14.63
N GLY A 397 -30.20 1.97 -14.38
CA GLY A 397 -31.08 1.19 -15.25
C GLY A 397 -30.45 0.90 -16.61
N GLY A 398 -31.12 1.33 -17.69
CA GLY A 398 -30.65 1.18 -19.08
C GLY A 398 -30.11 2.48 -19.69
N ALA A 399 -29.80 3.47 -18.86
CA ALA A 399 -29.26 4.75 -19.30
C ALA A 399 -27.89 4.58 -19.97
N ASN A 400 -27.57 5.48 -20.90
CA ASN A 400 -26.32 5.50 -21.65
C ASN A 400 -25.72 6.89 -21.51
N THR A 401 -24.51 7.01 -20.96
CA THR A 401 -23.95 8.32 -20.67
C THR A 401 -22.43 8.39 -20.67
N ASN A 402 -21.90 9.48 -21.22
CA ASN A 402 -20.50 9.87 -21.02
C ASN A 402 -20.36 10.52 -19.64
N TYR A 403 -19.17 10.44 -19.06
CA TYR A 403 -18.88 11.14 -17.81
C TYR A 403 -17.46 11.68 -17.74
N ASN A 404 -17.25 12.62 -16.82
CA ASN A 404 -15.94 12.99 -16.31
C ASN A 404 -15.86 12.60 -14.83
N LEU A 405 -14.91 11.74 -14.50
CA LEU A 405 -14.56 11.35 -13.14
C LEU A 405 -13.39 12.19 -12.66
N ASN A 406 -13.67 13.14 -11.78
CA ASN A 406 -12.71 14.10 -11.24
C ASN A 406 -12.26 13.64 -9.86
N LEU A 407 -10.97 13.40 -9.68
CA LEU A 407 -10.39 12.81 -8.48
C LEU A 407 -9.26 13.67 -7.93
N SER A 408 -9.23 13.85 -6.62
CA SER A 408 -8.06 14.37 -5.90
C SER A 408 -7.94 13.74 -4.52
N ALA A 409 -6.72 13.66 -4.02
CA ALA A 409 -6.41 13.21 -2.68
C ALA A 409 -5.32 14.11 -2.11
N THR A 410 -5.67 14.95 -1.14
CA THR A 410 -4.69 15.76 -0.41
C THR A 410 -4.26 15.03 0.84
N LEU A 411 -2.96 15.06 1.13
CA LEU A 411 -2.42 14.47 2.35
C LEU A 411 -3.13 15.06 3.56
N PHE A 412 -3.64 14.20 4.45
CA PHE A 412 -4.17 14.63 5.73
C PHE A 412 -3.03 14.64 6.75
N VAL A 413 -2.68 15.83 7.25
CA VAL A 413 -1.68 16.01 8.30
C VAL A 413 -2.40 16.58 9.52
N PRO A 414 -2.80 15.73 10.48
CA PRO A 414 -3.33 16.21 11.74
C PRO A 414 -2.20 16.89 12.55
N PRO A 415 -2.55 17.76 13.52
CA PRO A 415 -1.59 18.14 14.55
C PRO A 415 -1.14 16.89 15.32
N ASP A 416 0.18 16.66 15.37
CA ASP A 416 0.83 15.64 16.22
C ASP A 416 1.93 16.36 16.99
N TYR A 417 1.64 16.68 18.25
CA TYR A 417 2.62 17.23 19.18
C TYR A 417 3.06 16.21 20.23
N ALA A 418 2.44 15.03 20.29
CA ALA A 418 2.66 14.01 21.30
C ALA A 418 2.94 12.64 20.67
N GLY A 419 4.13 12.09 20.90
CA GLY A 419 4.52 10.90 20.18
C GLY A 419 3.75 9.63 20.56
N ASN A 420 3.71 8.70 19.62
CA ASN A 420 3.01 7.39 19.67
C ASN A 420 3.58 6.33 20.63
N SER A 421 4.55 6.69 21.47
CA SER A 421 5.18 5.76 22.41
C SER A 421 5.61 6.48 23.68
N LEU A 422 5.82 5.72 24.76
CA LEU A 422 6.40 6.24 25.99
C LEU A 422 7.76 6.94 25.77
N SER A 423 8.55 6.48 24.79
CA SER A 423 9.88 7.03 24.49
C SER A 423 9.82 8.38 23.76
N THR A 424 8.77 8.60 22.98
CA THR A 424 8.53 9.81 22.18
C THR A 424 7.49 10.72 22.82
N ALA A 425 7.08 10.43 24.06
CA ALA A 425 6.05 11.15 24.76
C ALA A 425 6.40 12.64 24.92
N ARG A 426 5.41 13.51 24.73
CA ARG A 426 5.57 14.94 24.93
C ARG A 426 5.84 15.25 26.39
N ASN A 427 7.00 15.81 26.70
CA ASN A 427 7.29 16.29 28.05
C ASN A 427 6.43 17.52 28.34
N ILE A 428 5.64 17.44 29.40
CA ILE A 428 4.76 18.51 29.86
C ILE A 428 4.99 18.81 31.34
N ALA A 429 4.74 20.06 31.73
CA ALA A 429 4.73 20.46 33.13
C ALA A 429 3.29 20.54 33.62
N VAL A 430 2.99 19.89 34.74
CA VAL A 430 1.68 19.93 35.40
C VAL A 430 1.84 20.59 36.76
N GLY A 431 1.09 21.65 37.00
CA GLY A 431 1.09 22.41 38.26
C GLY A 431 -0.32 22.59 38.81
N ALA A 432 -0.47 23.46 39.81
CA ALA A 432 -1.75 23.64 40.51
C ALA A 432 -2.86 24.25 39.63
N GLY A 433 -2.49 25.05 38.61
CA GLY A 433 -3.43 25.59 37.63
C GLY A 433 -3.72 24.59 36.51
N THR A 434 -4.95 24.62 35.98
CA THR A 434 -5.32 23.80 34.81
C THR A 434 -4.56 24.27 33.57
N ILE A 435 -3.87 23.34 32.92
CA ILE A 435 -3.26 23.52 31.60
C ILE A 435 -3.99 22.66 30.57
N THR A 436 -4.14 23.16 29.35
CA THR A 436 -4.83 22.47 28.25
C THR A 436 -3.85 22.18 27.12
N PHE A 437 -3.84 20.93 26.66
CA PHE A 437 -3.13 20.49 25.46
C PHE A 437 -4.14 20.09 24.39
N GLN A 438 -3.90 20.49 23.14
CA GLN A 438 -4.73 20.13 21.99
C GLN A 438 -3.92 19.26 21.04
N ASP A 439 -4.51 18.18 20.58
CA ASP A 439 -3.92 17.18 19.67
C ASP A 439 -5.05 16.39 18.98
N TRP A 440 -4.66 15.39 18.20
CA TRP A 440 -5.56 14.54 17.43
C TRP A 440 -5.15 13.07 17.52
N VAL A 441 -6.11 12.19 17.76
CA VAL A 441 -5.93 10.74 17.63
C VAL A 441 -6.83 10.16 16.54
N GLY A 442 -6.33 9.10 15.88
CA GLY A 442 -7.06 8.34 14.88
C GLY A 442 -6.19 7.37 14.10
N SER A 443 -6.64 7.00 12.91
CA SER A 443 -5.96 6.01 12.05
C SER A 443 -4.55 6.41 11.60
N ALA A 444 -4.30 7.71 11.47
CA ALA A 444 -2.99 8.27 11.12
C ALA A 444 -2.07 8.48 12.33
N ASP A 445 -2.64 8.55 13.53
CA ASP A 445 -1.97 8.84 14.80
C ASP A 445 -2.70 8.12 15.93
N THR A 446 -2.25 6.90 16.22
CA THR A 446 -3.04 5.98 17.02
C THR A 446 -2.96 6.24 18.53
N ASN A 447 -1.97 7.02 18.98
CA ASN A 447 -1.72 7.26 20.38
C ASN A 447 -0.99 8.59 20.60
N ASP A 448 -1.50 9.36 21.54
CA ASP A 448 -0.76 10.50 22.07
C ASP A 448 -0.26 10.20 23.47
N TYR A 449 1.07 10.11 23.63
CA TYR A 449 1.68 9.99 24.96
C TYR A 449 2.18 11.33 25.47
N TYR A 450 1.74 11.69 26.67
CA TYR A 450 2.29 12.81 27.45
C TYR A 450 3.06 12.27 28.63
N ARG A 451 4.20 12.90 28.94
CA ARG A 451 5.04 12.57 30.10
C ARG A 451 5.10 13.77 31.04
N PHE A 452 4.77 13.55 32.31
CA PHE A 452 4.94 14.55 33.35
C PHE A 452 5.63 13.95 34.57
N SER A 453 6.19 14.81 35.43
CA SER A 453 6.76 14.39 36.70
C SER A 453 6.25 15.28 37.81
N LEU A 454 5.90 14.66 38.94
CA LEU A 454 5.49 15.34 40.15
C LEU A 454 6.65 15.29 41.14
N ALA A 455 7.05 16.45 41.66
CA ALA A 455 8.11 16.56 42.67
C ALA A 455 7.62 16.27 44.10
N ASN A 456 6.30 16.31 44.32
CA ASN A 456 5.65 16.03 45.60
C ASN A 456 4.39 15.20 45.35
N ASN A 457 3.93 14.49 46.37
CA ASN A 457 2.61 13.86 46.34
C ASN A 457 1.56 14.93 46.01
N SER A 458 0.68 14.66 45.06
CA SER A 458 -0.24 15.67 44.52
C SER A 458 -1.62 15.06 44.28
N ASN A 459 -2.66 15.88 44.45
CA ASN A 459 -4.00 15.58 43.94
C ASN A 459 -4.00 15.93 42.44
N PHE A 460 -3.98 14.89 41.60
CA PHE A 460 -3.95 15.00 40.14
C PHE A 460 -5.36 14.92 39.55
N ASN A 461 -5.66 15.82 38.62
CA ASN A 461 -6.91 15.85 37.86
C ASN A 461 -6.60 15.86 36.36
N LEU A 462 -7.35 15.05 35.63
CA LEU A 462 -7.31 14.93 34.18
C LEU A 462 -8.73 14.97 33.63
N SER A 463 -8.93 15.71 32.54
CA SER A 463 -10.15 15.63 31.72
C SER A 463 -9.82 15.68 30.23
N LEU A 464 -10.36 14.73 29.47
CA LEU A 464 -10.33 14.70 28.00
C LEU A 464 -11.69 15.13 27.47
N ASN A 465 -11.75 16.19 26.66
CA ASN A 465 -12.99 16.69 26.07
C ASN A 465 -12.76 17.30 24.68
N GLY A 466 -13.79 17.90 24.06
CA GLY A 466 -13.68 18.47 22.71
C GLY A 466 -13.69 17.43 21.59
N LEU A 467 -14.18 16.22 21.88
CA LEU A 467 -14.18 15.09 20.97
C LEU A 467 -15.23 15.25 19.86
N SER A 468 -14.84 14.96 18.61
CA SER A 468 -15.72 14.79 17.45
C SER A 468 -16.08 13.32 17.17
N ALA A 469 -15.33 12.38 17.72
CA ALA A 469 -15.59 10.95 17.72
C ALA A 469 -14.98 10.31 18.97
N ASP A 470 -15.20 9.01 19.16
CA ASP A 470 -14.87 8.29 20.40
C ASP A 470 -13.35 8.09 20.61
N ALA A 471 -12.86 8.50 21.78
CA ALA A 471 -11.48 8.32 22.21
C ALA A 471 -11.39 8.20 23.74
N ASP A 472 -10.52 7.32 24.20
CA ASP A 472 -10.34 6.97 25.61
C ASP A 472 -9.04 7.57 26.16
N VAL A 473 -8.93 7.62 27.50
CA VAL A 473 -7.70 8.07 28.18
C VAL A 473 -7.24 7.12 29.28
N GLN A 474 -5.93 6.91 29.34
CA GLN A 474 -5.27 6.09 30.35
C GLN A 474 -4.23 6.92 31.09
N LEU A 475 -4.22 6.79 32.42
CA LEU A 475 -3.12 7.22 33.27
C LEU A 475 -2.21 6.01 33.50
N LEU A 476 -0.91 6.15 33.25
CA LEU A 476 0.07 5.08 33.34
C LEU A 476 1.22 5.47 34.28
N ASN A 477 1.81 4.45 34.92
CA ASN A 477 3.01 4.63 35.72
C ASN A 477 4.27 4.75 34.84
N SER A 478 5.42 4.93 35.46
CA SER A 478 6.70 5.08 34.76
C SER A 478 7.13 3.87 33.90
N SER A 479 6.61 2.67 34.21
CA SER A 479 6.85 1.45 33.43
C SER A 479 5.89 1.27 32.24
N GLY A 480 4.91 2.17 32.08
CA GLY A 480 3.86 2.04 31.09
C GLY A 480 2.69 1.14 31.51
N ALA A 481 2.65 0.69 32.77
CA ALA A 481 1.51 -0.05 33.26
C ALA A 481 0.35 0.91 33.57
N VAL A 482 -0.85 0.55 33.13
CA VAL A 482 -2.07 1.35 33.35
C VAL A 482 -2.40 1.40 34.84
N ILE A 483 -2.45 2.62 35.38
CA ILE A 483 -2.92 2.92 36.74
C ILE A 483 -4.44 3.00 36.75
N GLN A 484 -5.02 3.63 35.73
CA GLN A 484 -6.46 3.84 35.57
C GLN A 484 -6.82 4.17 34.13
N THR A 485 -7.98 3.70 33.69
CA THR A 485 -8.60 4.03 32.39
C THR A 485 -9.91 4.75 32.63
N SER A 486 -10.22 5.73 31.79
CA SER A 486 -11.56 6.26 31.57
C SER A 486 -11.90 6.04 30.09
N ALA A 487 -13.07 5.44 29.83
CA ALA A 487 -13.49 5.02 28.49
C ALA A 487 -15.00 5.24 28.28
N ASN A 488 -15.43 6.51 28.32
CA ASN A 488 -16.82 6.88 28.12
C ASN A 488 -17.15 6.92 26.62
N ALA A 489 -18.17 6.17 26.20
CA ALA A 489 -18.51 6.05 24.79
C ALA A 489 -18.94 7.38 24.12
N GLY A 490 -18.70 7.45 22.81
CA GLY A 490 -19.11 8.55 21.94
C GLY A 490 -18.28 9.82 22.15
N THR A 491 -18.93 10.98 22.21
CA THR A 491 -18.24 12.27 22.43
C THR A 491 -18.28 12.74 23.89
N SER A 492 -18.60 11.83 24.81
CA SER A 492 -18.64 12.10 26.24
C SER A 492 -17.24 12.35 26.77
N ALA A 493 -17.08 13.31 27.70
CA ALA A 493 -15.76 13.60 28.26
C ALA A 493 -15.28 12.47 29.19
N ASP A 494 -13.99 12.17 29.14
CA ASP A 494 -13.32 11.28 30.08
C ASP A 494 -12.65 12.05 31.20
N SER A 495 -12.53 11.43 32.38
CA SER A 495 -11.87 12.07 33.53
C SER A 495 -11.22 11.09 34.49
N ILE A 496 -10.10 11.51 35.07
CA ILE A 496 -9.39 10.77 36.11
C ILE A 496 -9.03 11.76 37.22
N ILE A 497 -9.43 11.44 38.46
CA ILE A 497 -9.02 12.17 39.67
C ILE A 497 -8.31 11.17 40.57
N ARG A 498 -7.06 11.45 40.94
CA ARG A 498 -6.26 10.53 41.74
C ARG A 498 -5.18 11.23 42.55
N GLN A 499 -4.89 10.70 43.73
CA GLN A 499 -3.65 11.02 44.43
C GLN A 499 -2.49 10.27 43.82
N LEU A 500 -1.47 11.02 43.39
CA LEU A 500 -0.25 10.49 42.83
C LEU A 500 0.92 10.85 43.72
N ASN A 501 1.79 9.88 43.96
CA ASN A 501 3.02 10.09 44.70
C ASN A 501 4.04 10.86 43.83
N VAL A 502 5.14 11.30 44.44
CA VAL A 502 6.31 11.78 43.69
C VAL A 502 6.72 10.74 42.64
N GLY A 503 6.97 11.18 41.41
CA GLY A 503 7.34 10.26 40.32
C GLY A 503 7.00 10.76 38.93
N THR A 504 7.40 9.96 37.94
CA THR A 504 7.07 10.18 36.52
C THR A 504 5.85 9.36 36.15
N TYR A 505 4.94 10.00 35.42
CA TYR A 505 3.70 9.41 34.94
C TYR A 505 3.53 9.69 33.45
N PHE A 506 2.71 8.86 32.82
CA PHE A 506 2.31 9.05 31.45
C PHE A 506 0.80 9.14 31.34
N ILE A 507 0.35 9.87 30.34
CA ILE A 507 -1.04 9.86 29.87
C ILE A 507 -1.01 9.32 28.47
N ARG A 508 -1.91 8.40 28.15
CA ARG A 508 -2.14 7.92 26.79
C ARG A 508 -3.57 8.27 26.39
N VAL A 509 -3.72 9.04 25.33
CA VAL A 509 -5.00 9.22 24.63
C VAL A 509 -5.00 8.26 23.44
N LEU A 510 -6.11 7.57 23.19
CA LEU A 510 -6.22 6.60 22.09
C LEU A 510 -7.63 6.63 21.48
N PRO A 511 -7.79 6.41 20.16
CA PRO A 511 -9.11 6.37 19.54
C PRO A 511 -9.81 5.05 19.86
N PHE A 512 -11.13 5.08 19.99
CA PHE A 512 -11.93 3.87 20.10
C PHE A 512 -12.21 3.28 18.71
N GLY A 513 -11.67 2.09 18.44
CA GLY A 513 -11.81 1.43 17.14
C GLY A 513 -11.10 2.19 16.01
N GLY A 514 -11.84 2.55 14.96
CA GLY A 514 -11.34 3.33 13.82
C GLY A 514 -11.75 4.81 13.85
N ALA A 515 -12.11 5.33 15.03
CA ALA A 515 -12.53 6.72 15.19
C ALA A 515 -11.36 7.69 14.98
N ASN A 516 -11.68 8.90 14.49
CA ASN A 516 -10.76 9.98 14.24
C ASN A 516 -11.27 11.24 14.95
N THR A 517 -10.52 11.80 15.88
CA THR A 517 -11.01 12.92 16.71
C THR A 517 -9.90 13.86 17.17
N ASN A 518 -10.21 15.15 17.14
CA ASN A 518 -9.44 16.14 17.90
C ASN A 518 -9.83 16.02 19.38
N TYR A 519 -8.95 16.49 20.28
CA TYR A 519 -9.29 16.59 21.69
C TYR A 519 -8.61 17.78 22.39
N ASN A 520 -9.12 18.10 23.57
CA ASN A 520 -8.47 18.94 24.57
C ASN A 520 -8.20 18.11 25.84
N LEU A 521 -6.93 17.98 26.21
CA LEU A 521 -6.46 17.32 27.43
C LEU A 521 -6.17 18.37 28.50
N ASN A 522 -7.00 18.41 29.53
CA ASN A 522 -6.94 19.37 30.62
C ASN A 522 -6.34 18.72 31.87
N LEU A 523 -5.25 19.28 32.40
CA LEU A 523 -4.47 18.68 33.48
C LEU A 523 -4.21 19.68 34.61
N SER A 524 -4.30 19.22 35.85
CA SER A 524 -3.80 19.95 37.02
C SER A 524 -3.29 18.99 38.10
N ALA A 525 -2.33 19.44 38.89
CA ALA A 525 -1.78 18.72 40.02
C ALA A 525 -1.55 19.69 41.17
N VAL A 526 -2.37 19.60 42.21
CA VAL A 526 -2.18 20.39 43.42
C VAL A 526 -1.30 19.60 44.37
N THR A 527 -0.09 20.12 44.63
CA THR A 527 0.83 19.52 45.60
C THR A 527 0.15 19.41 46.96
N ILE A 528 0.20 18.22 47.53
CA ILE A 528 -0.16 18.00 48.93
C ILE A 528 1.00 18.55 49.74
N VAL A 529 0.88 19.81 50.15
CA VAL A 529 1.82 20.42 51.10
C VAL A 529 1.61 19.72 52.44
N PRO A 530 2.62 19.03 53.00
CA PRO A 530 2.51 18.56 54.38
C PRO A 530 2.29 19.79 55.26
N PRO A 531 1.35 19.77 56.22
CA PRO A 531 1.19 20.87 57.14
C PRO A 531 2.53 21.16 57.87
N PRO A 532 2.82 22.42 58.27
CA PRO A 532 3.98 22.71 59.08
C PRO A 532 3.95 21.82 60.34
N LEU A 533 5.07 21.17 60.64
CA LEU A 533 5.19 20.10 61.62
C LEU A 533 4.64 20.52 63.00
N PRO A 534 3.61 19.82 63.54
CA PRO A 534 3.37 19.84 64.97
C PRO A 534 4.56 19.20 65.71
N PRO A 535 4.82 19.57 66.97
CA PRO A 535 5.86 18.94 67.78
C PRO A 535 5.67 17.42 67.80
N ALA A 536 6.79 16.67 67.70
CA ALA A 536 6.77 15.22 67.72
C ALA A 536 5.98 14.70 68.96
N PRO A 537 4.98 13.80 68.78
CA PRO A 537 4.35 13.13 69.91
C PRO A 537 5.41 12.29 70.62
N THR A 538 5.69 12.60 71.88
CA THR A 538 6.78 11.99 72.68
C THR A 538 6.50 10.54 73.14
N GLY A 539 5.82 9.73 72.32
CA GLY A 539 5.38 8.39 72.73
C GLY A 539 5.10 7.38 71.62
N ASP A 540 5.37 7.70 70.34
CA ASP A 540 5.19 6.74 69.27
C ASP A 540 6.43 5.85 69.06
N TRP A 541 6.24 4.71 68.37
CA TRP A 541 7.32 3.73 68.16
C TRP A 541 8.54 4.34 67.48
N TYR A 542 8.33 5.24 66.51
CA TYR A 542 9.41 5.90 65.78
C TYR A 542 10.29 6.74 66.72
N SER A 543 9.70 7.60 67.57
CA SER A 543 10.47 8.43 68.51
C SER A 543 11.14 7.64 69.64
N GLN A 544 10.63 6.44 69.93
CA GLN A 544 11.18 5.56 70.98
C GLN A 544 12.32 4.67 70.50
N ASN A 545 12.35 4.32 69.20
CA ASN A 545 13.24 3.28 68.67
C ASN A 545 14.22 3.80 67.61
N LEU A 546 13.98 4.96 67.01
CA LEU A 546 14.88 5.62 66.07
C LEU A 546 15.55 6.82 66.75
N ARG A 547 16.87 6.92 66.61
CA ARG A 547 17.74 7.88 67.29
C ARG A 547 17.95 9.14 66.49
N ASP A 548 17.99 9.03 65.16
CA ASP A 548 18.09 10.17 64.27
C ASP A 548 16.70 10.80 64.04
N ALA A 549 16.62 12.10 64.28
CA ALA A 549 15.34 12.81 64.22
C ALA A 549 14.81 12.96 62.77
N GLY A 550 15.70 13.05 61.79
CA GLY A 550 15.38 13.10 60.37
C GLY A 550 14.82 11.77 59.89
N ILE A 551 15.54 10.67 60.16
CA ILE A 551 15.10 9.30 59.84
C ILE A 551 13.80 8.97 60.56
N ALA A 552 13.68 9.29 61.86
CA ALA A 552 12.45 9.03 62.61
C ALA A 552 11.24 9.72 62.01
N SER A 553 11.40 10.98 61.61
CA SER A 553 10.33 11.79 61.01
C SER A 553 9.98 11.34 59.60
N LEU A 554 10.99 11.08 58.78
CA LEU A 554 10.81 10.63 57.41
C LEU A 554 10.18 9.23 57.36
N THR A 555 10.68 8.29 58.16
CA THR A 555 10.12 6.93 58.25
C THR A 555 8.66 6.98 58.68
N ARG A 556 8.31 7.80 59.69
CA ARG A 556 6.92 7.97 60.14
C ARG A 556 6.00 8.43 59.01
N SER A 557 6.48 9.37 58.19
CA SER A 557 5.72 9.91 57.07
C SER A 557 5.54 8.86 55.97
N LEU A 558 6.63 8.19 55.57
CA LEU A 558 6.63 7.24 54.47
C LEU A 558 5.85 5.97 54.83
N ALA A 559 5.96 5.48 56.08
CA ALA A 559 5.24 4.31 56.57
C ALA A 559 3.80 4.59 57.02
N SER A 560 3.23 5.75 56.69
CA SER A 560 1.87 6.14 57.11
C SER A 560 0.78 5.25 56.49
N ASP A 561 1.06 4.66 55.33
CA ASP A 561 0.22 3.65 54.66
C ASP A 561 0.46 2.22 55.20
N GLY A 562 1.32 2.08 56.21
CA GLY A 562 1.71 0.79 56.78
C GLY A 562 2.73 0.02 55.93
N ASN A 563 3.26 0.60 54.86
CA ASN A 563 4.20 -0.02 53.92
C ASN A 563 5.52 0.75 53.86
N LEU A 564 6.63 0.04 53.67
CA LEU A 564 7.92 0.65 53.32
C LEU A 564 8.36 0.05 51.99
N SER A 565 8.03 0.75 50.90
CA SER A 565 8.42 0.33 49.56
C SER A 565 9.92 0.51 49.33
N ARG A 566 10.41 -0.03 48.20
CA ARG A 566 11.80 0.19 47.75
C ARG A 566 12.17 1.67 47.71
N ASN A 567 11.24 2.51 47.23
CA ASN A 567 11.48 3.95 47.06
C ASN A 567 11.50 4.67 48.42
N ASP A 568 10.71 4.22 49.39
CA ASP A 568 10.70 4.78 50.74
C ASP A 568 12.03 4.51 51.43
N ILE A 569 12.51 3.26 51.33
CA ILE A 569 13.82 2.86 51.86
C ILE A 569 14.97 3.62 51.17
N LEU A 570 14.93 3.77 49.85
CA LEU A 570 15.92 4.60 49.14
C LEU A 570 15.89 6.06 49.60
N SER A 571 14.71 6.60 49.89
CA SER A 571 14.56 7.97 50.42
C SER A 571 15.14 8.10 51.82
N ILE A 572 14.93 7.09 52.68
CA ILE A 572 15.51 7.01 54.02
C ILE A 572 17.04 6.96 53.94
N PHE A 573 17.61 6.09 53.09
CA PHE A 573 19.06 5.98 52.91
C PHE A 573 19.71 7.25 52.34
N ARG A 574 19.00 8.01 51.50
CA ARG A 574 19.49 9.28 50.95
C ARG A 574 19.41 10.43 51.95
N ASN A 575 18.39 10.42 52.81
CA ASN A 575 18.21 11.46 53.83
C ASN A 575 19.21 11.32 54.97
N ALA A 576 19.57 10.09 55.33
CA ALA A 576 20.60 9.74 56.30
C ALA A 576 22.05 10.06 55.84
N GLN A 577 22.22 11.09 55.02
CA GLN A 577 23.51 11.58 54.55
C GLN A 577 23.68 13.07 54.91
N ASP A 578 22.83 13.59 55.79
CA ASP A 578 22.69 15.01 56.12
C ASP A 578 23.94 15.60 56.84
N GLY A 579 24.86 14.75 57.31
CA GLY A 579 26.17 15.11 57.86
C GLY A 579 27.38 14.82 56.96
N SER A 580 27.19 14.42 55.68
CA SER A 580 28.26 13.92 54.77
C SER A 580 28.96 12.62 55.20
N VAL A 581 28.61 12.07 56.35
CA VAL A 581 29.07 10.77 56.88
C VAL A 581 27.89 10.04 57.50
N ILE A 582 27.93 8.72 57.49
CA ILE A 582 27.00 7.87 58.23
C ILE A 582 27.50 7.74 59.67
N ASP A 583 26.76 8.28 60.62
CA ASP A 583 27.07 8.29 62.04
C ASP A 583 26.50 7.07 62.78
N SER A 584 26.68 7.03 64.10
CA SER A 584 26.22 5.92 64.93
C SER A 584 24.70 5.85 65.11
N ASN A 585 23.99 6.98 64.97
CA ASN A 585 22.54 7.05 65.08
C ASN A 585 21.90 6.49 63.82
N GLU A 586 22.34 6.92 62.64
CA GLU A 586 21.83 6.46 61.35
C GLU A 586 22.08 4.95 61.17
N GLN A 587 23.28 4.48 61.53
CA GLN A 587 23.60 3.04 61.53
C GLN A 587 22.69 2.25 62.48
N SER A 588 22.43 2.78 63.69
CA SER A 588 21.52 2.15 64.65
C SER A 588 20.10 2.07 64.07
N ASP A 589 19.64 3.13 63.42
CA ASP A 589 18.28 3.25 62.90
C ASP A 589 18.04 2.31 61.73
N PHE A 590 18.99 2.17 60.80
CA PHE A 590 18.89 1.18 59.73
C PHE A 590 18.74 -0.25 60.28
N ARG A 591 19.51 -0.60 61.32
CA ARG A 591 19.41 -1.92 61.97
C ARG A 591 18.06 -2.10 62.66
N THR A 592 17.57 -1.07 63.34
CA THR A 592 16.25 -1.07 63.98
C THR A 592 15.13 -1.26 62.96
N LEU A 593 15.17 -0.56 61.82
CA LEU A 593 14.16 -0.68 60.76
C LEU A 593 14.14 -2.09 60.16
N VAL A 594 15.30 -2.68 59.91
CA VAL A 594 15.40 -4.05 59.38
C VAL A 594 14.93 -5.08 60.40
N SER A 595 15.36 -4.98 61.67
CA SER A 595 14.98 -5.95 62.71
C SER A 595 13.51 -5.89 63.07
N ASN A 596 12.86 -4.74 62.84
CA ASN A 596 11.42 -4.53 63.06
C ASN A 596 10.63 -4.51 61.74
N SER A 597 11.18 -5.14 60.70
CA SER A 597 10.58 -5.15 59.37
C SER A 597 9.16 -5.73 59.32
N THR A 598 8.75 -6.56 60.27
CA THR A 598 7.38 -7.10 60.38
C THR A 598 6.34 -6.05 60.79
N ARG A 599 6.79 -4.88 61.27
CA ARG A 599 5.92 -3.74 61.59
C ARG A 599 5.36 -3.07 60.33
N PHE A 600 6.03 -3.25 59.19
CA PHE A 600 5.71 -2.63 57.93
C PHE A 600 5.43 -3.72 56.89
N ALA A 601 4.48 -3.51 55.99
CA ALA A 601 4.48 -4.25 54.76
C ALA A 601 5.80 -3.92 54.03
N MET A 602 6.59 -4.94 53.70
CA MET A 602 7.82 -4.80 52.92
C MET A 602 7.98 -6.03 52.05
N ALA A 603 8.31 -5.82 50.78
CA ALA A 603 8.69 -6.92 49.90
C ALA A 603 9.92 -7.65 50.46
N ASP A 604 9.97 -8.97 50.28
CA ASP A 604 11.07 -9.81 50.78
C ASP A 604 12.43 -9.35 50.22
N SER A 605 12.44 -8.91 48.96
CA SER A 605 13.62 -8.32 48.31
C SER A 605 14.08 -7.06 49.03
N VAL A 606 13.17 -6.11 49.30
CA VAL A 606 13.47 -4.87 50.02
C VAL A 606 14.00 -5.20 51.43
N ARG A 607 13.36 -6.11 52.15
CA ARG A 607 13.82 -6.52 53.50
C ARG A 607 15.24 -7.11 53.46
N TYR A 608 15.50 -8.04 52.54
CA TYR A 608 16.80 -8.67 52.40
C TYR A 608 17.89 -7.64 52.06
N LEU A 609 17.66 -6.81 51.04
CA LEU A 609 18.60 -5.81 50.57
C LEU A 609 18.86 -4.72 51.61
N SER A 610 17.83 -4.25 52.31
CA SER A 610 17.97 -3.32 53.44
C SER A 610 18.84 -3.91 54.55
N GLY A 611 18.68 -5.21 54.82
CA GLY A 611 19.54 -5.92 55.77
C GLY A 611 21.00 -5.96 55.34
N GLN A 612 21.28 -6.13 54.04
CA GLN A 612 22.65 -6.07 53.54
C GLN A 612 23.27 -4.68 53.67
N VAL A 613 22.49 -3.62 53.39
CA VAL A 613 22.92 -2.23 53.61
C VAL A 613 23.20 -2.00 55.10
N ALA A 614 22.24 -2.26 55.98
CA ALA A 614 22.36 -2.02 57.41
C ALA A 614 23.52 -2.80 58.08
N ASN A 615 23.79 -4.02 57.61
CA ASN A 615 24.92 -4.83 58.09
C ASN A 615 26.26 -4.37 57.53
N GLY A 616 26.29 -3.84 56.31
CA GLY A 616 27.49 -3.30 55.66
C GLY A 616 27.86 -1.90 56.14
N THR A 617 26.92 -1.13 56.69
CA THR A 617 27.16 0.20 57.23
C THR A 617 28.10 0.14 58.43
N SER A 618 29.10 1.03 58.45
CA SER A 618 30.01 1.28 59.58
C SER A 618 29.94 2.74 60.01
N THR A 619 30.15 3.01 61.30
CA THR A 619 30.26 4.39 61.82
C THR A 619 31.38 5.16 61.11
N ASN A 620 31.15 6.44 60.80
CA ASN A 620 32.05 7.33 60.04
C ASN A 620 32.29 6.93 58.58
N MET A 621 31.45 6.06 58.01
CA MET A 621 31.48 5.79 56.56
C MET A 621 31.11 7.08 55.82
N SER A 622 31.87 7.51 54.81
CA SER A 622 31.48 8.69 54.04
C SER A 622 30.17 8.45 53.28
N ALA A 623 29.35 9.49 53.11
CA ALA A 623 28.13 9.41 52.31
C ALA A 623 28.40 8.87 50.90
N SER A 624 29.52 9.28 50.28
CA SER A 624 29.96 8.77 48.98
C SER A 624 30.27 7.28 48.97
N LEU A 625 30.90 6.76 50.03
CA LEU A 625 31.23 5.33 50.14
C LEU A 625 29.96 4.51 50.42
N PHE A 626 29.08 5.03 51.27
CA PHE A 626 27.76 4.44 51.53
C PHE A 626 26.93 4.34 50.25
N GLU A 627 26.82 5.43 49.49
CA GLU A 627 26.07 5.47 48.25
C GLU A 627 26.68 4.54 47.19
N SER A 628 28.00 4.55 47.00
CA SER A 628 28.64 3.74 45.95
C SER A 628 28.73 2.25 46.30
N SER A 629 29.03 1.90 47.55
CA SER A 629 29.41 0.53 47.94
C SER A 629 28.28 -0.25 48.62
N LEU A 630 27.25 0.43 49.15
CA LEU A 630 26.10 -0.22 49.78
C LEU A 630 24.81 0.05 48.99
N VAL A 631 24.38 1.30 48.86
CA VAL A 631 23.15 1.62 48.11
C VAL A 631 23.29 1.24 46.64
N GLY A 632 24.41 1.63 46.02
CA GLY A 632 24.78 1.30 44.66
C GLY A 632 24.83 -0.21 44.42
N ARG A 633 25.45 -0.95 45.35
CA ARG A 633 25.56 -2.41 45.29
C ARG A 633 24.21 -3.11 45.42
N TRP A 634 23.44 -2.76 46.45
CA TRP A 634 22.27 -3.54 46.87
C TRP A 634 20.96 -3.03 46.28
N PHE A 635 20.82 -1.74 45.98
CA PHE A 635 19.58 -1.15 45.46
C PHE A 635 19.69 -0.58 44.03
N LEU A 636 20.88 -0.22 43.54
CA LEU A 636 21.01 0.30 42.17
C LEU A 636 21.66 -0.69 41.21
N GLY A 637 22.34 -1.72 41.73
CA GLY A 637 23.03 -2.73 40.93
C GLY A 637 24.25 -2.21 40.17
N THR A 638 24.84 -1.10 40.64
CA THR A 638 25.99 -0.42 40.00
C THR A 638 27.33 -1.10 40.27
N VAL A 639 27.37 -2.02 41.22
CA VAL A 639 28.55 -2.85 41.49
C VAL A 639 28.37 -4.17 40.77
N ALA A 640 29.16 -4.39 39.72
CA ALA A 640 29.14 -5.61 38.92
C ALA A 640 30.12 -6.67 39.49
N PRO A 641 29.97 -7.98 39.16
CA PRO A 641 30.95 -8.98 39.55
C PRO A 641 32.31 -8.73 38.90
N THR A 642 33.33 -9.38 39.42
CA THR A 642 34.69 -9.31 38.89
C THR A 642 34.69 -9.61 37.39
N ALA A 643 35.23 -8.68 36.60
CA ALA A 643 35.16 -8.69 35.14
C ALA A 643 36.16 -9.65 34.48
N ILE A 644 36.25 -10.89 34.99
CA ILE A 644 37.18 -11.91 34.52
C ILE A 644 36.52 -13.28 34.44
N PHE A 645 36.86 -14.05 33.41
CA PHE A 645 36.60 -15.48 33.35
C PHE A 645 37.90 -16.21 32.97
N ASN A 646 38.33 -17.15 33.81
CA ASN A 646 39.43 -18.07 33.51
C ASN A 646 38.83 -19.43 33.17
N GLU A 647 38.86 -19.76 31.89
CA GLU A 647 38.34 -21.01 31.35
C GLU A 647 39.35 -22.14 31.58
N VAL A 648 38.98 -23.12 32.41
CA VAL A 648 39.86 -24.22 32.82
C VAL A 648 40.13 -25.19 31.66
N SER A 649 39.14 -25.43 30.79
CA SER A 649 39.23 -26.39 29.68
C SER A 649 40.24 -25.98 28.60
N THR A 650 40.35 -24.68 28.32
CA THR A 650 41.21 -24.12 27.27
C THR A 650 42.45 -23.41 27.83
N GLY A 651 42.45 -23.06 29.12
CA GLY A 651 43.46 -22.22 29.76
C GLY A 651 43.35 -20.73 29.38
N ARG A 652 42.25 -20.32 28.74
CA ARG A 652 42.06 -18.95 28.26
C ARG A 652 41.49 -18.04 29.35
N THR A 653 42.00 -16.81 29.41
CA THR A 653 41.44 -15.73 30.24
C THR A 653 40.67 -14.74 29.37
N TYR A 654 39.45 -14.42 29.79
CA TYR A 654 38.60 -13.40 29.22
C TYR A 654 38.50 -12.25 30.22
N ASN A 655 38.83 -11.04 29.77
CA ASN A 655 38.67 -9.81 30.55
C ASN A 655 37.53 -9.01 29.93
N PHE A 656 36.51 -8.73 30.73
CA PHE A 656 35.28 -8.11 30.25
C PHE A 656 35.26 -6.61 30.53
N THR A 657 34.39 -5.90 29.82
CA THR A 657 33.87 -4.61 30.27
C THR A 657 32.36 -4.72 30.49
N TYR A 658 31.79 -3.86 31.33
CA TYR A 658 30.34 -3.81 31.53
C TYR A 658 29.76 -2.70 30.69
N THR A 659 29.04 -3.06 29.63
CA THR A 659 28.45 -2.11 28.68
C THR A 659 26.95 -2.06 28.87
N GLN A 660 26.39 -0.85 28.85
CA GLN A 660 24.95 -0.64 28.92
C GLN A 660 24.28 -1.24 27.67
N VAL A 661 23.21 -2.01 27.88
CA VAL A 661 22.41 -2.57 26.78
C VAL A 661 21.01 -1.97 26.75
N GLN A 662 20.43 -1.95 25.55
CA GLN A 662 19.06 -1.52 25.29
C GLN A 662 18.26 -2.70 24.74
N GLY A 663 16.98 -2.75 25.06
CA GLY A 663 16.09 -3.84 24.65
C GLY A 663 14.97 -4.06 25.66
N SER A 664 14.00 -4.89 25.28
CA SER A 664 12.93 -5.31 26.18
C SER A 664 13.42 -6.44 27.08
N LEU A 665 13.02 -6.42 28.35
CA LEU A 665 13.35 -7.49 29.30
C LEU A 665 12.93 -8.87 28.77
N PHE A 666 11.72 -8.98 28.22
CA PHE A 666 11.14 -10.23 27.71
C PHE A 666 10.91 -10.24 26.20
N GLY A 667 11.55 -9.32 25.48
CA GLY A 667 11.38 -9.17 24.04
C GLY A 667 9.97 -8.89 23.56
N SER A 668 9.68 -9.28 22.33
CA SER A 668 8.40 -9.07 21.65
C SER A 668 7.24 -9.83 22.31
N SER A 669 7.54 -10.92 23.02
CA SER A 669 6.52 -11.78 23.62
C SER A 669 5.99 -11.25 24.96
N GLY A 670 6.65 -10.24 25.55
CA GLY A 670 6.26 -9.61 26.82
C GLY A 670 6.40 -10.49 28.06
N GLN A 671 6.83 -11.74 27.93
CA GLN A 671 6.99 -12.71 29.02
C GLN A 671 8.17 -13.64 28.74
N ALA A 672 8.79 -14.24 29.77
CA ALA A 672 9.88 -15.19 29.55
C ALA A 672 9.41 -16.41 28.73
N ARG A 673 10.14 -16.75 27.66
CA ARG A 673 9.95 -17.96 26.84
C ARG A 673 11.17 -18.85 26.93
N ILE A 674 10.97 -20.16 26.87
CA ILE A 674 12.10 -21.10 26.93
C ILE A 674 13.02 -20.94 25.71
N GLY A 675 12.46 -20.56 24.56
CA GLY A 675 13.19 -20.22 23.34
C GLY A 675 14.16 -19.04 23.49
N ASP A 676 13.98 -18.19 24.49
CA ASP A 676 14.89 -17.07 24.78
C ASP A 676 16.26 -17.57 25.27
N ILE A 677 16.32 -18.78 25.83
CA ILE A 677 17.55 -19.38 26.37
C ILE A 677 18.42 -19.89 25.22
N ASP A 678 19.51 -19.14 24.99
CA ASP A 678 20.63 -19.46 24.11
C ASP A 678 21.94 -19.18 24.87
N GLN A 679 22.58 -20.27 25.30
CA GLN A 679 23.84 -20.27 26.06
C GLN A 679 25.06 -19.83 25.26
N ARG A 680 25.07 -20.06 23.95
CA ARG A 680 26.27 -19.93 23.10
C ARG A 680 27.45 -20.75 23.66
N GLY A 681 28.64 -20.14 23.71
CA GLY A 681 29.91 -20.82 24.02
C GLY A 681 30.37 -20.71 25.48
N PHE A 682 29.53 -20.27 26.42
CA PHE A 682 29.90 -20.14 27.83
C PHE A 682 29.50 -21.38 28.62
N GLY A 683 30.32 -21.86 29.57
CA GLY A 683 30.20 -23.20 30.15
C GLY A 683 29.19 -23.40 31.28
N ASP A 684 28.11 -22.62 31.33
CA ASP A 684 27.11 -22.59 32.41
C ASP A 684 25.83 -23.42 32.11
N CYS A 685 25.99 -24.52 31.36
CA CYS A 685 24.86 -25.27 30.79
C CYS A 685 23.86 -25.78 31.83
N ALA A 686 24.35 -26.23 32.99
CA ALA A 686 23.52 -26.69 34.10
C ALA A 686 22.62 -25.56 34.63
N PHE A 687 23.12 -24.32 34.68
CA PHE A 687 22.31 -23.19 35.12
C PHE A 687 21.22 -22.83 34.12
N LEU A 688 21.54 -22.75 32.83
CA LEU A 688 20.54 -22.43 31.80
C LEU A 688 19.53 -23.57 31.60
N ALA A 689 19.96 -24.82 31.75
CA ALA A 689 19.07 -25.98 31.81
C ALA A 689 18.14 -25.92 33.03
N ALA A 690 18.62 -25.45 34.19
CA ALA A 690 17.79 -25.21 35.37
C ALA A 690 16.68 -24.22 35.07
N LEU A 691 17.01 -23.07 34.48
CA LEU A 691 16.02 -22.06 34.08
C LEU A 691 15.00 -22.66 33.10
N GLY A 692 15.46 -23.39 32.09
CA GLY A 692 14.61 -24.05 31.10
C GLY A 692 13.68 -25.12 31.70
N SER A 693 14.10 -25.79 32.76
CA SER A 693 13.29 -26.82 33.44
C SER A 693 12.14 -26.25 34.27
N THR A 694 12.10 -24.93 34.50
CA THR A 694 11.03 -24.27 35.27
C THR A 694 9.77 -23.99 34.45
N PHE A 695 9.83 -24.18 33.14
CA PHE A 695 8.71 -23.96 32.26
C PHE A 695 7.67 -25.09 32.40
N ALA A 696 6.40 -24.78 32.14
CA ALA A 696 5.36 -25.81 32.00
C ALA A 696 5.72 -26.80 30.88
N ARG A 697 5.03 -27.93 30.77
CA ARG A 697 5.37 -28.98 29.80
C ARG A 697 5.42 -28.46 28.36
N GLN A 698 6.55 -28.63 27.66
CA GLN A 698 6.77 -28.14 26.28
C GLN A 698 7.46 -29.19 25.40
N SER A 699 7.14 -29.20 24.11
CA SER A 699 7.71 -30.16 23.15
C SER A 699 8.44 -29.51 21.97
N ASN A 700 8.29 -28.20 21.77
CA ASN A 700 8.91 -27.38 20.73
C ASN A 700 8.70 -25.90 21.09
N ASP A 701 9.23 -24.98 20.29
CA ASP A 701 9.03 -23.53 20.48
C ASP A 701 7.61 -23.03 20.10
N SER A 702 6.79 -23.88 19.48
CA SER A 702 5.44 -23.57 19.00
C SER A 702 4.39 -23.82 20.09
N GLY A 703 4.15 -22.80 20.93
CA GLY A 703 3.18 -22.90 22.03
C GLY A 703 3.76 -22.70 23.43
N ASN A 704 4.96 -22.12 23.52
CA ASN A 704 5.65 -21.83 24.77
C ASN A 704 4.75 -21.09 25.76
N GLN A 705 4.44 -21.69 26.91
CA GLN A 705 3.83 -20.98 28.05
C GLN A 705 4.91 -20.22 28.83
N ALA A 706 4.54 -19.11 29.45
CA ALA A 706 5.47 -18.35 30.29
C ALA A 706 5.85 -19.11 31.57
N SER A 707 7.08 -18.96 32.03
CA SER A 707 7.50 -19.51 33.33
C SER A 707 7.12 -18.55 34.46
N SER A 708 6.20 -18.98 35.33
CA SER A 708 5.86 -18.23 36.55
C SER A 708 7.05 -18.15 37.52
N VAL A 709 7.95 -19.14 37.49
CA VAL A 709 9.17 -19.12 38.31
C VAL A 709 10.11 -18.01 37.86
N ILE A 710 10.34 -17.85 36.55
CA ILE A 710 11.18 -16.79 36.00
C ILE A 710 10.52 -15.43 36.17
N ASN A 711 9.22 -15.31 35.89
CA ASN A 711 8.50 -14.05 36.07
C ASN A 711 8.51 -13.57 37.54
N ASN A 712 8.44 -14.49 38.51
CA ASN A 712 8.56 -14.17 39.94
C ASN A 712 10.01 -14.10 40.44
N MET A 713 11.00 -14.50 39.63
CA MET A 713 12.42 -14.37 39.94
C MET A 713 12.91 -12.94 39.70
N ILE A 714 12.32 -12.23 38.73
CA ILE A 714 12.80 -10.93 38.24
C ILE A 714 11.86 -9.81 38.67
N GLU A 715 12.33 -8.91 39.52
CA GLU A 715 11.65 -7.65 39.82
C GLU A 715 12.28 -6.54 38.98
N ASN A 716 11.52 -5.95 38.05
CA ASN A 716 11.94 -4.74 37.34
C ASN A 716 11.75 -3.53 38.26
N ASN A 717 12.86 -2.94 38.74
CA ASN A 717 12.82 -1.80 39.66
C ASN A 717 12.52 -0.48 38.95
N GLY A 718 12.49 -0.48 37.62
CA GLY A 718 12.42 0.73 36.80
C GLY A 718 13.70 1.56 36.83
N ILE A 719 13.59 2.77 36.31
CA ILE A 719 14.65 3.78 36.33
C ILE A 719 14.57 4.53 37.65
N ASP A 720 15.65 4.51 38.43
CA ASP A 720 15.76 5.35 39.62
C ASP A 720 15.75 6.83 39.23
N SER A 721 14.85 7.60 39.83
CA SER A 721 14.58 8.99 39.45
C SER A 721 15.71 9.97 39.79
N VAL A 722 16.65 9.58 40.66
CA VAL A 722 17.78 10.42 41.08
C VAL A 722 19.00 10.16 40.21
N THR A 723 19.29 8.88 39.96
CA THR A 723 20.52 8.46 39.27
C THR A 723 20.33 8.15 37.79
N GLY A 724 19.08 7.96 37.33
CA GLY A 724 18.77 7.56 35.96
C GLY A 724 19.10 6.10 35.64
N ILE A 725 19.38 5.28 36.67
CA ILE A 725 19.82 3.89 36.49
C ILE A 725 18.61 2.96 36.41
N GLN A 726 18.49 2.21 35.31
CA GLN A 726 17.59 1.08 35.20
C GLN A 726 18.19 -0.13 35.94
N SER A 727 17.43 -0.72 36.87
CA SER A 727 17.88 -1.90 37.62
C SER A 727 16.84 -3.01 37.72
N TYR A 728 17.32 -4.22 38.01
CA TYR A 728 16.52 -5.44 38.16
C TYR A 728 16.97 -6.19 39.42
N THR A 729 16.03 -6.62 40.24
CA THR A 729 16.32 -7.45 41.42
C THR A 729 15.98 -8.91 41.10
N MET A 730 16.96 -9.80 41.27
CA MET A 730 16.82 -11.23 41.00
C MET A 730 16.77 -12.03 42.29
N ARG A 731 15.87 -13.01 42.34
CA ARG A 731 15.71 -13.96 43.46
C ARG A 731 16.40 -15.29 43.16
N PHE A 732 17.33 -15.68 44.01
CA PHE A 732 17.89 -17.04 44.07
C PHE A 732 17.58 -17.68 45.42
N TYR A 733 17.89 -18.95 45.59
CA TYR A 733 17.77 -19.65 46.87
C TYR A 733 19.12 -20.18 47.34
N ALA A 734 19.37 -20.07 48.65
CA ALA A 734 20.44 -20.81 49.32
C ALA A 734 19.83 -21.58 50.49
N ASN A 735 20.00 -22.91 50.49
CA ASN A 735 19.43 -23.80 51.51
C ASN A 735 17.90 -23.61 51.67
N GLY A 736 17.18 -23.43 50.55
CA GLY A 736 15.74 -23.18 50.54
C GLY A 736 15.29 -21.77 50.97
N VAL A 737 16.22 -20.89 51.36
CA VAL A 737 15.91 -19.50 51.76
C VAL A 737 16.15 -18.56 50.58
N ALA A 738 15.15 -17.72 50.26
CA ALA A 738 15.26 -16.73 49.20
C ALA A 738 16.33 -15.67 49.53
N GLN A 739 17.17 -15.37 48.55
CA GLN A 739 18.19 -14.33 48.59
C GLN A 739 18.06 -13.47 47.33
N TYR A 740 18.44 -12.21 47.45
CA TYR A 740 18.20 -11.22 46.40
C TYR A 740 19.48 -10.49 46.02
N VAL A 741 19.60 -10.19 44.73
CA VAL A 741 20.71 -9.42 44.16
C VAL A 741 20.16 -8.41 43.18
N THR A 742 20.63 -7.16 43.21
CA THR A 742 20.25 -6.15 42.21
C THR A 742 21.37 -5.97 41.18
N VAL A 743 20.99 -5.92 39.90
CA VAL A 743 21.88 -5.62 38.77
C VAL A 743 21.31 -4.44 37.98
N ASP A 744 22.17 -3.55 37.49
CA ASP A 744 21.76 -2.56 36.49
C ASP A 744 21.67 -3.16 35.07
N ASN A 745 21.38 -2.34 34.06
CA ASN A 745 21.29 -2.79 32.66
C ASN A 745 22.65 -2.87 31.93
N ARG A 746 23.77 -3.02 32.64
CA ARG A 746 25.06 -3.31 32.01
C ARG A 746 25.31 -4.81 31.94
N LEU A 747 25.81 -5.30 30.81
CA LEU A 747 26.18 -6.71 30.61
C LEU A 747 27.69 -6.83 30.37
N ALA A 748 28.26 -7.98 30.73
CA ALA A 748 29.64 -8.29 30.40
C ALA A 748 29.80 -8.36 28.88
N THR A 749 30.78 -7.64 28.34
CA THR A 749 31.12 -7.65 26.92
C THR A 749 32.59 -7.97 26.71
N TYR A 750 32.87 -8.72 25.66
CA TYR A 750 34.20 -9.09 25.20
C TYR A 750 34.29 -8.84 23.70
N ASN A 751 35.30 -8.09 23.25
CA ASN A 751 35.45 -7.67 21.86
C ASN A 751 34.19 -7.02 21.25
N GLY A 752 33.47 -6.21 22.05
CA GLY A 752 32.28 -5.47 21.60
C GLY A 752 31.00 -6.31 21.51
N GLN A 753 31.02 -7.57 21.94
CA GLN A 753 29.84 -8.45 21.97
C GLN A 753 29.49 -8.84 23.40
N VAL A 754 28.20 -9.04 23.68
CA VAL A 754 27.73 -9.61 24.95
C VAL A 754 28.37 -10.99 25.14
N PHE A 755 29.00 -11.18 26.29
CA PHE A 755 29.61 -12.43 26.69
C PHE A 755 28.59 -13.28 27.46
N GLY A 756 28.62 -14.60 27.26
CA GLY A 756 27.65 -15.52 27.85
C GLY A 756 26.40 -15.69 27.01
N ALA A 757 25.29 -16.01 27.67
CA ALA A 757 23.99 -16.24 27.07
C ALA A 757 23.38 -14.97 26.47
N ALA A 758 22.85 -15.04 25.25
CA ALA A 758 22.16 -13.90 24.64
C ALA A 758 21.32 -14.28 23.41
N ARG A 759 20.18 -13.60 23.24
CA ARG A 759 19.44 -13.47 21.97
C ARG A 759 19.22 -11.99 21.65
N THR A 760 18.93 -11.68 20.39
CA THR A 760 18.78 -10.30 19.89
C THR A 760 17.52 -9.60 20.36
N ASP A 761 16.51 -10.34 20.82
CA ASP A 761 15.18 -9.81 21.11
C ASP A 761 14.83 -9.75 22.60
N ALA A 762 15.47 -10.50 23.51
CA ALA A 762 15.14 -10.51 24.94
C ALA A 762 16.36 -10.39 25.87
N LEU A 763 16.27 -9.55 26.91
CA LEU A 763 17.38 -9.27 27.85
C LEU A 763 17.39 -10.12 29.12
N TRP A 764 16.31 -10.82 29.46
CA TRP A 764 16.21 -11.48 30.77
C TRP A 764 17.27 -12.57 30.98
N VAL A 765 17.63 -13.34 29.95
CA VAL A 765 18.62 -14.42 30.06
C VAL A 765 20.01 -13.88 30.44
N PRO A 766 20.62 -12.95 29.69
CA PRO A 766 21.91 -12.39 30.08
C PRO A 766 21.88 -11.62 31.41
N LEU A 767 20.76 -10.97 31.75
CA LEU A 767 20.62 -10.28 33.03
C LEU A 767 20.58 -11.26 34.22
N VAL A 768 19.86 -12.38 34.06
CA VAL A 768 19.80 -13.45 35.07
C VAL A 768 21.14 -14.17 35.19
N GLU A 769 21.84 -14.43 34.09
CA GLU A 769 23.20 -15.00 34.09
C GLU A 769 24.19 -14.08 34.82
N ARG A 770 24.20 -12.78 34.50
CA ARG A 770 25.00 -11.79 35.23
C ARG A 770 24.66 -11.77 36.72
N ALA A 771 23.37 -11.73 37.06
CA ALA A 771 22.93 -11.70 38.45
C ALA A 771 23.34 -12.96 39.20
N TYR A 772 23.31 -14.12 38.54
CA TYR A 772 23.75 -15.40 39.10
C TYR A 772 25.26 -15.38 39.38
N ALA A 773 26.09 -14.91 38.44
CA ALA A 773 27.51 -14.68 38.66
C ALA A 773 27.75 -13.74 39.85
N GLN A 774 27.02 -12.62 39.91
CA GLN A 774 27.16 -11.60 40.96
C GLN A 774 26.79 -12.14 42.34
N TRP A 775 25.66 -12.83 42.44
CA TRP A 775 25.20 -13.42 43.69
C TRP A 775 26.13 -14.52 44.19
N ARG A 776 26.61 -15.40 43.30
CA ARG A 776 27.61 -16.44 43.61
C ARG A 776 28.92 -15.81 44.10
N GLU A 777 29.43 -14.78 43.43
CA GLU A 777 30.68 -14.10 43.82
C GLU A 777 30.62 -13.54 45.24
N TRP A 778 29.55 -12.81 45.56
CA TRP A 778 29.43 -12.19 46.88
C TRP A 778 29.19 -13.20 48.00
N ARG A 779 28.62 -14.35 47.66
CA ARG A 779 28.39 -15.44 48.61
C ARG A 779 29.63 -16.32 48.82
N GLU A 780 30.41 -16.57 47.76
CA GLU A 780 31.48 -17.57 47.74
C GLU A 780 32.89 -16.97 47.71
N GLY A 781 33.02 -15.64 47.54
CA GLY A 781 34.29 -14.92 47.61
C GLY A 781 35.25 -15.23 46.46
N GLN A 782 34.73 -15.68 45.32
CA GLN A 782 35.48 -16.06 44.12
C GLN A 782 34.87 -15.36 42.89
N PRO A 783 35.64 -15.03 41.84
CA PRO A 783 35.11 -14.37 40.65
C PRO A 783 33.89 -15.10 40.07
N GLY A 784 32.78 -14.39 39.92
CA GLY A 784 31.46 -14.95 39.63
C GLY A 784 31.40 -15.73 38.33
N TYR A 785 31.99 -15.17 37.26
CA TYR A 785 32.04 -15.86 35.97
C TYR A 785 32.92 -17.12 35.99
N ASN A 786 33.94 -17.21 36.87
CA ASN A 786 34.68 -18.46 37.06
C ASN A 786 33.83 -19.54 37.73
N LEU A 787 32.97 -19.13 38.66
CA LEU A 787 32.10 -20.02 39.43
C LEU A 787 30.99 -20.65 38.59
N ILE A 788 30.54 -19.96 37.53
CA ILE A 788 29.42 -20.40 36.69
C ILE A 788 29.87 -20.93 35.32
N GLY A 789 31.01 -20.46 34.79
CA GLY A 789 31.47 -20.77 33.44
C GLY A 789 32.33 -22.02 33.26
N ASN A 790 32.77 -22.66 34.35
CA ASN A 790 33.63 -23.85 34.31
C ASN A 790 32.84 -25.17 34.51
N GLY A 791 31.55 -25.15 34.21
CA GLY A 791 30.64 -26.26 34.46
C GLY A 791 30.14 -26.34 35.91
N ASP A 792 28.96 -26.93 36.09
CA ASP A 792 28.40 -27.25 37.40
C ASP A 792 27.73 -28.64 37.36
N ASN A 793 27.31 -29.13 38.52
CA ASN A 793 26.48 -30.32 38.65
C ASN A 793 24.99 -29.99 38.43
N LEU A 794 24.15 -31.00 38.20
CA LEU A 794 22.71 -30.83 37.93
C LEU A 794 21.87 -30.44 39.16
N VAL A 795 22.43 -30.53 40.37
CA VAL A 795 21.69 -30.35 41.63
C VAL A 795 21.72 -28.88 42.05
N ARG A 796 22.92 -28.30 42.15
CA ARG A 796 23.12 -26.97 42.75
C ARG A 796 22.38 -25.85 42.00
N PRO A 797 22.51 -25.69 40.67
CA PRO A 797 21.79 -24.64 39.96
C PRO A 797 20.27 -24.83 40.05
N LEU A 798 19.80 -26.08 39.99
CA LEU A 798 18.38 -26.42 40.12
C LEU A 798 17.82 -26.06 41.50
N GLU A 799 18.56 -26.32 42.59
CA GLU A 799 18.20 -25.87 43.94
C GLU A 799 18.22 -24.34 44.06
N PHE A 800 19.20 -23.67 43.46
CA PHE A 800 19.32 -22.20 43.52
C PHE A 800 18.22 -21.49 42.74
N VAL A 801 17.73 -22.07 41.65
CA VAL A 801 16.62 -21.53 40.86
C VAL A 801 15.26 -21.80 41.54
N THR A 802 15.04 -23.03 42.00
CA THR A 802 13.71 -23.50 42.44
C THR A 802 13.47 -23.39 43.94
N GLY A 803 14.52 -23.38 44.76
CA GLY A 803 14.44 -23.40 46.22
C GLY A 803 13.97 -24.72 46.81
N ARG A 804 13.84 -25.76 45.98
CA ARG A 804 13.39 -27.09 46.37
C ARG A 804 14.57 -28.02 46.53
N THR A 805 14.46 -28.97 47.46
CA THR A 805 15.41 -30.07 47.57
C THR A 805 15.36 -30.94 46.32
N VAL A 806 16.53 -31.22 45.75
CA VAL A 806 16.65 -32.02 44.53
C VAL A 806 16.94 -33.48 44.87
N ASN A 807 16.15 -34.39 44.28
CA ASN A 807 16.43 -35.83 44.32
C ASN A 807 17.08 -36.28 43.01
N THR A 808 18.16 -37.06 43.10
CA THR A 808 18.86 -37.61 41.94
C THR A 808 18.57 -39.09 41.76
N TYR A 809 18.25 -39.48 40.53
CA TYR A 809 17.99 -40.87 40.14
C TYR A 809 19.00 -41.31 39.08
N SER A 810 19.48 -42.55 39.17
CA SER A 810 20.23 -43.14 38.06
C SER A 810 19.32 -43.27 36.85
N SER A 811 19.87 -43.04 35.66
CA SER A 811 19.17 -43.28 34.39
C SER A 811 18.73 -44.73 34.24
N SER A 812 19.40 -45.68 34.91
CA SER A 812 18.99 -47.09 34.96
C SER A 812 17.85 -47.39 35.94
N SER A 813 17.54 -46.50 36.88
CA SER A 813 16.51 -46.73 37.91
C SER A 813 15.26 -45.87 37.76
N ILE A 814 15.35 -44.72 37.07
CA ILE A 814 14.19 -43.84 36.84
C ILE A 814 13.14 -44.55 35.98
N THR A 815 11.86 -44.49 36.37
CA THR A 815 10.75 -45.03 35.56
C THR A 815 10.05 -43.93 34.78
N PHE A 816 9.40 -44.29 33.67
CA PHE A 816 8.64 -43.33 32.86
C PHE A 816 7.53 -42.67 33.68
N THR A 817 6.82 -43.44 34.51
CA THR A 817 5.77 -42.92 35.40
C THR A 817 6.31 -41.89 36.38
N GLN A 818 7.50 -42.11 36.95
CA GLN A 818 8.12 -41.12 37.85
C GLN A 818 8.40 -39.79 37.16
N LEU A 819 8.98 -39.81 35.94
CA LEU A 819 9.21 -38.60 35.15
C LEU A 819 7.89 -37.88 34.83
N GLN A 820 6.91 -38.63 34.33
CA GLN A 820 5.61 -38.08 33.95
C GLN A 820 4.87 -37.48 35.14
N THR A 821 4.85 -38.16 36.29
CA THR A 821 4.23 -37.65 37.53
C THR A 821 4.95 -36.40 38.02
N ALA A 822 6.28 -36.37 37.99
CA ALA A 822 7.05 -35.19 38.38
C ALA A 822 6.70 -33.97 37.51
N LEU A 823 6.70 -34.13 36.19
CA LEU A 823 6.33 -33.05 35.25
C LEU A 823 4.87 -32.61 35.42
N ASN A 824 3.94 -33.54 35.63
CA ASN A 824 2.53 -33.22 35.89
C ASN A 824 2.33 -32.41 37.17
N ASN A 825 3.20 -32.60 38.16
CA ASN A 825 3.18 -31.85 39.42
C ASN A 825 3.99 -30.54 39.36
N GLY A 826 4.44 -30.10 38.17
CA GLY A 826 5.23 -28.89 38.01
C GLY A 826 6.59 -28.96 38.71
N ARG A 827 7.19 -30.16 38.77
CA ARG A 827 8.57 -30.36 39.24
C ARG A 827 9.53 -30.03 38.10
N ALA A 828 10.63 -29.38 38.45
CA ALA A 828 11.67 -29.02 37.50
C ALA A 828 12.66 -30.19 37.37
N ILE A 829 12.99 -30.57 36.14
CA ILE A 829 13.79 -31.78 35.87
C ILE A 829 14.96 -31.46 34.95
N GLU A 830 16.15 -31.87 35.37
CA GLU A 830 17.38 -31.80 34.60
C GLU A 830 18.00 -33.18 34.38
N THR A 831 18.72 -33.31 33.27
CA THR A 831 19.55 -34.48 32.98
C THR A 831 20.80 -34.07 32.21
N GLY A 832 21.71 -35.01 31.96
CA GLY A 832 22.90 -34.70 31.19
C GLY A 832 23.71 -35.93 30.82
N ARG A 833 24.74 -35.70 30.01
CA ARG A 833 25.67 -36.73 29.55
C ARG A 833 27.09 -36.34 29.89
N THR A 834 27.84 -37.26 30.50
CA THR A 834 29.30 -37.19 30.64
C THR A 834 29.98 -37.94 29.50
N GLY A 835 31.23 -37.57 29.19
CA GLY A 835 32.05 -38.24 28.18
C GLY A 835 31.75 -37.75 26.75
N SER A 836 31.99 -38.61 25.76
CA SER A 836 31.83 -38.26 24.35
C SER A 836 30.35 -38.14 23.94
N ASN A 837 30.13 -37.38 22.85
CA ASN A 837 28.84 -37.25 22.21
C ASN A 837 28.22 -38.62 21.87
N SER A 838 26.89 -38.69 21.88
CA SER A 838 26.14 -39.80 21.27
C SER A 838 25.61 -39.39 19.90
N THR A 839 24.77 -40.23 19.30
CA THR A 839 24.06 -39.92 18.04
C THR A 839 23.25 -38.62 18.15
N TYR A 840 22.54 -38.42 19.27
CA TYR A 840 21.58 -37.33 19.43
C TYR A 840 22.05 -36.25 20.42
N ILE A 841 22.86 -36.62 21.42
CA ILE A 841 23.12 -35.82 22.61
C ILE A 841 24.59 -35.37 22.68
N VAL A 842 24.80 -34.11 23.03
CA VAL A 842 26.12 -33.52 23.27
C VAL A 842 26.68 -34.06 24.59
N GLY A 843 27.94 -34.50 24.58
CA GLY A 843 28.65 -34.97 25.76
C GLY A 843 29.23 -33.82 26.59
N GLY A 844 29.33 -34.02 27.90
CA GLY A 844 29.75 -32.99 28.85
C GLY A 844 28.72 -31.88 29.04
N HIS A 845 27.43 -32.15 28.78
CA HIS A 845 26.39 -31.13 28.64
C HIS A 845 25.10 -31.46 29.39
N ALA A 846 24.44 -30.42 29.91
CA ALA A 846 23.19 -30.49 30.66
C ALA A 846 21.98 -30.13 29.78
N TYR A 847 20.83 -30.73 30.10
CA TYR A 847 19.58 -30.60 29.36
C TYR A 847 18.39 -30.46 30.32
N SER A 848 17.43 -29.62 29.97
CA SER A 848 16.13 -29.58 30.64
C SER A 848 15.27 -30.76 30.15
N VAL A 849 14.55 -31.45 31.03
CA VAL A 849 13.51 -32.41 30.61
C VAL A 849 12.18 -31.66 30.61
N THR A 850 11.59 -31.46 29.44
CA THR A 850 10.45 -30.54 29.25
C THR A 850 9.12 -31.25 29.07
N ASN A 851 9.12 -32.54 28.69
CA ASN A 851 7.88 -33.31 28.56
C ASN A 851 8.11 -34.83 28.69
N ALA A 852 7.08 -35.55 29.12
CA ALA A 852 7.01 -37.01 29.07
C ALA A 852 5.57 -37.44 28.74
N TYR A 853 5.38 -38.14 27.63
CA TYR A 853 4.05 -38.48 27.12
C TYR A 853 4.05 -39.85 26.41
N THR A 854 2.87 -40.44 26.28
CA THR A 854 2.68 -41.64 25.47
C THR A 854 2.06 -41.22 24.15
N ASN A 855 2.70 -41.54 23.03
CA ASN A 855 2.18 -41.16 21.71
C ASN A 855 1.00 -42.05 21.28
N SER A 856 0.39 -41.74 20.12
CA SER A 856 -0.75 -42.47 19.57
C SER A 856 -0.50 -43.96 19.33
N ASN A 857 0.78 -44.36 19.20
CA ASN A 857 1.19 -45.74 18.98
C ASN A 857 1.49 -46.47 20.29
N GLY A 858 1.20 -45.87 21.45
CA GLY A 858 1.47 -46.45 22.76
C GLY A 858 2.94 -46.36 23.20
N GLN A 859 3.81 -45.67 22.46
CA GLN A 859 5.22 -45.55 22.80
C GLN A 859 5.43 -44.44 23.84
N GLN A 860 6.20 -44.73 24.87
CA GLN A 860 6.64 -43.77 25.88
C GLN A 860 7.75 -42.88 25.33
N ARG A 861 7.54 -41.56 25.38
CA ARG A 861 8.39 -40.52 24.79
C ARG A 861 8.78 -39.49 25.84
N VAL A 862 10.02 -39.01 25.77
CA VAL A 862 10.58 -37.96 26.64
C VAL A 862 11.15 -36.87 25.76
N VAL A 863 10.76 -35.62 26.03
CA VAL A 863 11.32 -34.45 25.35
C VAL A 863 12.30 -33.76 26.28
N VAL A 864 13.48 -33.48 25.75
CA VAL A 864 14.53 -32.72 26.41
C VAL A 864 14.87 -31.48 25.58
N ARG A 865 15.38 -30.42 26.22
CA ARG A 865 15.83 -29.21 25.55
C ARG A 865 17.31 -28.93 25.81
N ASN A 866 18.04 -28.69 24.73
CA ASN A 866 19.40 -28.20 24.73
C ASN A 866 19.44 -26.69 25.04
N PRO A 867 20.12 -26.23 26.11
CA PRO A 867 20.22 -24.80 26.42
C PRO A 867 20.99 -23.96 25.38
N TRP A 868 21.66 -24.59 24.41
CA TRP A 868 22.23 -23.90 23.25
C TRP A 868 21.17 -23.36 22.27
N GLY A 869 19.89 -23.75 22.44
CA GLY A 869 18.82 -23.34 21.53
C GLY A 869 18.91 -23.97 20.13
N ILE A 870 19.74 -24.99 19.97
CA ILE A 870 19.89 -25.78 18.75
C ILE A 870 19.78 -27.28 19.06
N ASP A 871 19.19 -28.04 18.14
CA ASP A 871 19.05 -29.48 18.28
C ASP A 871 20.44 -30.12 18.24
N GLY A 872 20.69 -31.12 19.09
CA GLY A 872 22.03 -31.67 19.37
C GLY A 872 22.94 -31.90 18.15
N ARG A 873 22.98 -33.13 17.62
CA ARG A 873 23.87 -33.49 16.48
C ARG A 873 23.16 -33.90 15.19
N THR A 874 21.89 -34.29 15.26
CA THR A 874 21.10 -34.66 14.08
C THR A 874 19.74 -33.97 14.15
N ALA A 875 19.43 -33.16 13.14
CA ALA A 875 18.09 -32.65 12.91
C ALA A 875 17.18 -33.84 12.57
N ASN A 876 16.27 -34.22 13.46
CA ASN A 876 15.26 -35.24 13.19
C ASN A 876 14.13 -34.67 12.31
N GLY A 877 14.45 -33.77 11.37
CA GLY A 877 13.48 -33.04 10.55
C GLY A 877 12.68 -31.97 11.32
N ASN A 878 13.10 -31.60 12.53
CA ASN A 878 12.49 -30.55 13.37
C ASN A 878 13.19 -29.18 13.19
N ALA A 879 12.61 -28.13 13.79
CA ALA A 879 12.89 -26.73 13.49
C ALA A 879 14.25 -26.19 14.01
N ASN A 880 15.16 -27.02 14.51
CA ASN A 880 16.41 -26.60 15.16
C ASN A 880 16.17 -25.63 16.32
N ASP A 881 15.27 -26.00 17.22
CA ASP A 881 14.76 -25.17 18.34
C ASP A 881 15.31 -25.61 19.72
N GLY A 882 16.19 -26.61 19.73
CA GLY A 882 16.79 -27.19 20.92
C GLY A 882 16.04 -28.38 21.47
N PHE A 883 14.84 -28.70 20.98
CA PHE A 883 14.02 -29.78 21.51
C PHE A 883 14.33 -31.13 20.83
N ILE A 884 14.50 -32.16 21.65
CA ILE A 884 14.82 -33.51 21.18
C ILE A 884 13.80 -34.47 21.78
N ASP A 885 12.97 -35.07 20.93
CA ASP A 885 12.00 -36.09 21.31
C ASP A 885 12.63 -37.49 21.17
N LEU A 886 12.74 -38.20 22.29
CA LEU A 886 13.36 -39.52 22.39
C LEU A 886 12.34 -40.55 22.89
N SER A 887 12.50 -41.81 22.49
CA SER A 887 11.86 -42.90 23.24
C SER A 887 12.44 -42.98 24.65
N PHE A 888 11.68 -43.53 25.59
CA PHE A 888 12.15 -43.64 26.97
C PHE A 888 13.43 -44.48 27.10
N ASP A 889 13.61 -45.50 26.26
CA ASP A 889 14.84 -46.30 26.22
C ASP A 889 16.02 -45.49 25.67
N GLU A 890 15.81 -44.73 24.59
CA GLU A 890 16.83 -43.82 24.06
C GLU A 890 17.23 -42.76 25.09
N PHE A 891 16.28 -42.19 25.83
CA PHE A 891 16.56 -41.27 26.93
C PHE A 891 17.50 -41.91 27.96
N ARG A 892 17.18 -43.11 28.44
CA ARG A 892 17.98 -43.81 29.46
C ARG A 892 19.38 -44.21 28.97
N LEU A 893 19.51 -44.53 27.69
CA LEU A 893 20.79 -44.87 27.06
C LEU A 893 21.69 -43.65 26.83
N ASN A 894 21.10 -42.50 26.51
CA ASN A 894 21.85 -41.31 26.09
C ASN A 894 22.25 -40.42 27.28
N PHE A 895 21.47 -40.37 28.35
CA PHE A 895 21.76 -39.57 29.52
C PHE A 895 22.33 -40.44 30.64
N ASN A 896 23.61 -40.28 30.99
CA ASN A 896 24.32 -41.15 31.93
C ASN A 896 24.74 -40.46 33.25
N ILE A 897 24.51 -39.15 33.38
CA ILE A 897 24.72 -38.41 34.64
C ILE A 897 23.62 -38.74 35.64
N GLY A 898 22.43 -39.11 35.15
CA GLY A 898 21.22 -39.32 35.94
C GLY A 898 20.17 -38.24 35.67
N VAL A 899 19.12 -38.26 36.48
CA VAL A 899 17.99 -37.33 36.43
C VAL A 899 17.85 -36.63 37.78
N ALA A 900 17.91 -35.31 37.78
CA ALA A 900 17.71 -34.45 38.95
C ALA A 900 16.27 -33.89 38.92
N ILE A 901 15.53 -34.02 40.03
CA ILE A 901 14.13 -33.58 40.15
C ILE A 901 13.96 -32.65 41.37
N ALA A 902 13.60 -31.38 41.12
CA ALA A 902 13.35 -30.32 42.10
C ALA A 902 11.88 -30.10 42.42
#